data_AF-A0A8C3QUB3-F1
#
_entry.id   AF-A0A8C3QUB3-F1
#
_cell.length_a   1.000
_cell.length_b   1.000
_cell.length_c   1.000
_cell.angle_alpha   90.00
_cell.angle_beta   90.00
_cell.angle_gamma   90.00
#
_symmetry.space_group_name_H-M   'P 1'
#
loop_
_entity.id
_entity.type
_entity.pdbx_description
1 polymer ?
#
loop_
_entity_poly.entity_id
_entity_poly.type
_entity_poly.pdbx_seq_one_letter_code
_entity_poly.pdbx_strand_id
1 'polypeptide(L)'
;MTAGGGGAGAGCPPRHGRFLQNTSMETETSEDHLKVQKMKKKVLRKQVRAQHTLMRHEGIKCISHATQSLVIANAGLGNGMSRQQLLRILEEYGAMETLLMPPNKPYSFVKYRTTEEANKAFNALNGKEVTLEDCGQKIVLYINFVEKVSLQNAVPTSLPPGLMVIEKIISPEEERRMLESIDWKGDEDTQNAQKTLKHRRVKHFGYEFRYDNNNVDKDKPLPGGLPEICNPFLEKCLKQGYIKHKPDQLTVNQYEPGQGIPPHTDTHSAFEDEIISLSLGAEIVMDFKHPDGHTVAILLPRCSLLVMTGESRYLWTHGITPRKYDVIQASELGHKVRTITADVGDLTLNRRETRTSFTFRKVRRSPCNCIYPSVCDSQKGQQRPVQPSFPQNEMEASKLEQEYVHKVYEEIATHFSSTRHSPWPQIVEFLRSLPAGSIVADIGCGNGKYLGINKDLYMVGCDRSKNLVDICGEKHFQAFVCDALSVPIRSGSCDACISIAVIHHFSTAERRLATIRELARLLRPGGTALIYVWAMEQEYKNQKSKYLKEKNDSKNKDKEMNTGTTQRPLSDQGPVNSSQDSAWSDQLLKDLKDESCGAKPVADLRLPVHTNRTSFHSQDLLVPWHLKGGTKKKEGSVDTVLVPGGSKESQELSPVFHRYYHVFCEGELEAVCRSLDCVRVQKSYYDQGNWCVILEKL
;
A
#
# COMPACT_ATOMS: atom_id res chain seq x y z
N MET A 1 33.99 86.20 32.61
CA MET A 1 34.15 87.44 31.82
C MET A 1 32.97 87.53 30.85
N THR A 2 32.13 88.55 31.04
CA THR A 2 31.22 89.24 30.08
C THR A 2 30.46 88.39 29.05
N ALA A 3 29.14 88.16 29.10
CA ALA A 3 27.99 89.08 29.08
C ALA A 3 27.84 89.94 27.81
N GLY A 4 26.67 89.86 27.16
CA GLY A 4 26.10 90.96 26.36
C GLY A 4 25.69 90.60 24.92
N GLY A 5 24.39 90.76 24.62
CA GLY A 5 23.86 90.80 23.24
C GLY A 5 22.34 90.70 23.21
N GLY A 6 21.64 91.84 23.29
CA GLY A 6 20.19 91.96 23.20
C GLY A 6 19.73 92.81 22.02
N GLY A 7 18.40 92.87 21.83
CA GLY A 7 17.68 93.77 20.91
C GLY A 7 16.82 93.00 19.91
N ALA A 8 15.59 93.38 19.56
CA ALA A 8 14.69 94.44 19.99
C ALA A 8 13.28 94.02 19.54
N GLY A 9 12.24 94.44 20.27
CA GLY A 9 10.84 94.23 19.88
C GLY A 9 10.29 95.35 19.01
N ALA A 10 9.21 95.07 18.28
CA ALA A 10 8.10 96.01 18.03
C ALA A 10 6.96 95.31 17.27
N GLY A 11 5.72 95.52 17.73
CA GLY A 11 4.56 95.67 16.83
C GLY A 11 3.52 94.53 16.78
N CYS A 12 2.62 94.50 17.75
CA CYS A 12 1.24 93.97 17.60
C CYS A 12 0.30 95.17 17.35
N PRO A 13 -0.88 95.05 16.70
CA PRO A 13 -2.11 94.67 17.42
C PRO A 13 -3.16 93.89 16.56
N PRO A 14 -4.34 93.49 17.13
CA PRO A 14 -4.98 92.21 16.78
C PRO A 14 -6.47 92.27 16.34
N ARG A 15 -7.02 91.07 16.09
CA ARG A 15 -8.43 90.59 16.19
C ARG A 15 -9.43 90.89 15.06
N HIS A 16 -9.96 89.80 14.47
CA HIS A 16 -11.39 89.36 14.28
C HIS A 16 -11.31 88.17 13.29
N GLY A 17 -12.01 87.04 13.31
CA GLY A 17 -13.25 86.59 13.93
C GLY A 17 -14.08 85.81 12.88
N ARG A 18 -13.98 84.47 12.86
CA ARG A 18 -14.82 83.43 12.18
C ARG A 18 -14.90 83.38 10.64
N PHE A 19 -14.71 82.20 10.04
CA PHE A 19 -15.79 81.29 9.60
C PHE A 19 -15.22 79.96 9.07
N LEU A 20 -15.78 78.84 9.52
CA LEU A 20 -15.53 77.48 9.07
C LEU A 20 -16.44 77.14 7.87
N GLN A 21 -15.91 76.44 6.87
CA GLN A 21 -16.73 75.57 6.01
C GLN A 21 -15.92 74.34 5.58
N ASN A 22 -16.50 73.17 5.89
CA ASN A 22 -16.03 71.84 5.57
C ASN A 22 -16.03 71.55 4.07
N THR A 23 -15.01 70.83 3.60
CA THR A 23 -15.16 69.82 2.55
C THR A 23 -14.39 68.57 2.95
N SER A 24 -15.16 67.51 3.22
CA SER A 24 -14.70 66.18 3.60
C SER A 24 -14.10 65.48 2.38
N MET A 25 -12.82 65.09 2.43
CA MET A 25 -12.25 64.05 1.58
C MET A 25 -12.04 62.79 2.44
N GLU A 26 -12.64 61.71 1.95
CA GLU A 26 -12.64 60.38 2.53
C GLU A 26 -11.21 59.82 2.66
N THR A 27 -10.87 59.37 3.85
CA THR A 27 -9.66 58.59 4.12
C THR A 27 -10.00 57.12 3.94
N GLU A 28 -9.91 56.62 2.70
CA GLU A 28 -9.82 55.17 2.48
C GLU A 28 -8.53 54.64 3.15
N THR A 29 -8.74 53.81 4.16
CA THR A 29 -7.77 53.51 5.21
C THR A 29 -6.58 52.66 4.76
N SER A 30 -5.38 53.05 5.23
CA SER A 30 -4.08 52.34 5.13
C SER A 30 -4.13 50.83 5.45
N GLU A 31 -5.12 50.38 6.24
CA GLU A 31 -5.29 48.97 6.60
C GLU A 31 -5.70 48.07 5.43
N ASP A 32 -6.53 48.54 4.50
CA ASP A 32 -6.95 47.74 3.35
C ASP A 32 -5.82 47.60 2.33
N HIS A 33 -4.99 48.62 2.18
CA HIS A 33 -3.79 48.56 1.37
C HIS A 33 -2.80 47.51 1.90
N LEU A 34 -2.64 47.42 3.23
CA LEU A 34 -1.79 46.43 3.88
C LEU A 34 -2.34 45.00 3.79
N LYS A 35 -3.67 44.82 3.90
CA LYS A 35 -4.35 43.53 3.71
C LYS A 35 -4.19 43.02 2.27
N VAL A 36 -4.42 43.88 1.28
CA VAL A 36 -4.23 43.55 -0.15
C VAL A 36 -2.78 43.17 -0.42
N GLN A 37 -1.81 43.90 0.14
CA GLN A 37 -0.39 43.59 -0.03
C GLN A 37 0.02 42.26 0.63
N LYS A 38 -0.55 41.92 1.80
CA LYS A 38 -0.36 40.61 2.46
C LYS A 38 -0.98 39.47 1.65
N MET A 39 -2.17 39.67 1.06
CA MET A 39 -2.83 38.68 0.20
C MET A 39 -2.02 38.44 -1.08
N LYS A 40 -1.56 39.50 -1.76
CA LYS A 40 -0.68 39.39 -2.94
C LYS A 40 0.62 38.64 -2.64
N LYS A 41 1.28 38.93 -1.51
CA LYS A 41 2.47 38.17 -1.05
C LYS A 41 2.16 36.70 -0.77
N LYS A 42 0.98 36.38 -0.23
CA LYS A 42 0.55 35.00 0.05
C LYS A 42 0.30 34.20 -1.23
N VAL A 43 -0.35 34.81 -2.23
CA VAL A 43 -0.59 34.19 -3.55
C VAL A 43 0.75 33.93 -4.24
N LEU A 44 1.64 34.92 -4.27
CA LEU A 44 2.97 34.77 -4.89
C LEU A 44 3.80 33.65 -4.25
N ARG A 45 3.83 33.55 -2.91
CA ARG A 45 4.53 32.45 -2.21
C ARG A 45 3.97 31.08 -2.58
N LYS A 46 2.64 30.95 -2.70
CA LYS A 46 2.00 29.69 -3.07
C LYS A 46 2.19 29.34 -4.56
N GLN A 47 2.20 30.35 -5.43
CA GLN A 47 2.52 30.21 -6.85
C GLN A 47 3.97 29.72 -7.05
N VAL A 48 4.95 30.32 -6.37
CA VAL A 48 6.35 29.86 -6.40
C VAL A 48 6.48 28.43 -5.88
N ARG A 49 5.75 28.07 -4.82
CA ARG A 49 5.71 26.69 -4.33
C ARG A 49 5.14 25.72 -5.37
N ALA A 50 4.09 26.11 -6.09
CA ALA A 50 3.53 25.33 -7.19
C ALA A 50 4.54 25.17 -8.34
N GLN A 51 5.25 26.24 -8.73
CA GLN A 51 6.33 26.18 -9.73
C GLN A 51 7.43 25.19 -9.33
N HIS A 52 7.91 25.26 -8.08
CA HIS A 52 8.93 24.34 -7.58
C HIS A 52 8.44 22.88 -7.57
N THR A 53 7.16 22.65 -7.28
CA THR A 53 6.56 21.31 -7.28
C THR A 53 6.47 20.75 -8.70
N LEU A 54 5.97 21.55 -9.65
CA LEU A 54 5.88 21.20 -11.07
C LEU A 54 7.27 20.92 -11.67
N MET A 55 8.29 21.69 -11.30
CA MET A 55 9.67 21.43 -11.73
C MET A 55 10.26 20.16 -11.13
N ARG A 56 10.16 20.00 -9.80
CA ARG A 56 10.83 18.91 -9.08
C ARG A 56 10.23 17.54 -9.39
N HIS A 57 8.93 17.45 -9.57
CA HIS A 57 8.21 16.18 -9.70
C HIS A 57 7.79 15.86 -11.13
N GLU A 58 7.63 16.86 -12.00
CA GLU A 58 7.08 16.68 -13.35
C GLU A 58 8.00 17.25 -14.45
N GLY A 59 9.12 17.91 -14.09
CA GLY A 59 10.05 18.50 -15.06
C GLY A 59 9.51 19.72 -15.83
N ILE A 60 8.38 20.32 -15.40
CA ILE A 60 7.70 21.40 -16.14
C ILE A 60 8.32 22.77 -15.82
N LYS A 61 9.05 23.35 -16.79
CA LYS A 61 9.69 24.66 -16.67
C LYS A 61 8.70 25.81 -16.80
N CYS A 62 8.44 26.48 -15.68
CA CYS A 62 7.69 27.73 -15.63
C CYS A 62 8.62 28.91 -16.00
N ILE A 63 8.11 29.85 -16.79
CA ILE A 63 8.82 31.05 -17.26
C ILE A 63 8.16 32.32 -16.71
N SER A 64 8.93 33.41 -16.66
CA SER A 64 8.53 34.68 -16.06
C SER A 64 7.96 35.70 -17.06
N HIS A 65 8.12 35.47 -18.37
CA HIS A 65 7.56 36.33 -19.41
C HIS A 65 6.28 35.71 -19.99
N ALA A 66 5.41 36.55 -20.54
CA ALA A 66 4.11 36.12 -21.05
C ALA A 66 4.26 35.26 -22.30
N THR A 67 3.53 34.15 -22.34
CA THR A 67 3.42 33.22 -23.47
C THR A 67 1.95 32.85 -23.71
N GLN A 68 1.65 32.36 -24.91
CA GLN A 68 0.33 31.82 -25.24
C GLN A 68 -0.08 30.63 -24.36
N SER A 69 0.90 29.87 -23.85
CA SER A 69 0.67 28.65 -23.06
C SER A 69 0.80 28.91 -21.57
N LEU A 70 -0.16 28.41 -20.80
CA LEU A 70 -0.23 28.48 -19.35
C LEU A 70 -0.37 27.08 -18.74
N VAL A 71 0.23 26.88 -17.56
CA VAL A 71 -0.11 25.77 -16.66
C VAL A 71 -0.99 26.29 -15.54
N ILE A 72 -2.09 25.60 -15.25
CA ILE A 72 -3.05 25.94 -14.21
C ILE A 72 -2.97 24.87 -13.13
N ALA A 73 -2.26 25.17 -12.04
CA ALA A 73 -2.16 24.29 -10.89
C ALA A 73 -3.47 24.27 -10.10
N ASN A 74 -3.77 23.10 -9.52
CA ASN A 74 -5.02 22.72 -8.86
C ASN A 74 -6.23 22.56 -9.81
N ALA A 75 -6.08 22.87 -11.10
CA ALA A 75 -7.12 22.76 -12.12
C ALA A 75 -6.94 21.51 -13.01
N GLY A 76 -6.74 20.33 -12.41
CA GLY A 76 -6.58 19.09 -13.16
C GLY A 76 -7.60 18.03 -12.75
N LEU A 77 -7.72 16.99 -13.58
CA LEU A 77 -8.63 15.85 -13.35
C LEU A 77 -8.35 15.17 -12.00
N GLY A 78 -7.07 15.09 -11.60
CA GLY A 78 -6.66 14.52 -10.30
C GLY A 78 -7.09 15.34 -9.08
N ASN A 79 -7.54 16.58 -9.27
CA ASN A 79 -8.08 17.44 -8.22
C ASN A 79 -9.61 17.61 -8.34
N GLY A 80 -10.27 16.81 -9.18
CA GLY A 80 -11.73 16.82 -9.33
C GLY A 80 -12.28 17.91 -10.26
N MET A 81 -11.44 18.63 -11.00
CA MET A 81 -11.90 19.63 -11.98
C MET A 81 -12.27 18.96 -13.30
N SER A 82 -13.53 19.12 -13.73
CA SER A 82 -14.00 18.61 -15.02
C SER A 82 -13.57 19.52 -16.18
N ARG A 83 -13.49 18.96 -17.39
CA ARG A 83 -13.10 19.71 -18.59
C ARG A 83 -14.09 20.82 -18.91
N GLN A 84 -15.39 20.51 -18.86
CA GLN A 84 -16.46 21.46 -19.15
C GLN A 84 -16.46 22.63 -18.17
N GLN A 85 -16.24 22.36 -16.87
CA GLN A 85 -16.16 23.42 -15.86
C GLN A 85 -14.96 24.35 -16.13
N LEU A 86 -13.77 23.78 -16.37
CA LEU A 86 -12.58 24.57 -16.62
C LEU A 86 -12.67 25.35 -17.94
N LEU A 87 -13.23 24.74 -18.99
CA LEU A 87 -13.42 25.37 -20.29
C LEU A 87 -14.34 26.59 -20.19
N ARG A 88 -15.48 26.49 -19.49
CA ARG A 88 -16.35 27.66 -19.22
C ARG A 88 -15.61 28.80 -18.54
N ILE A 89 -14.76 28.50 -17.55
CA ILE A 89 -13.98 29.51 -16.83
C ILE A 89 -12.95 30.18 -17.74
N LEU A 90 -12.31 29.41 -18.63
CA LEU A 90 -11.21 29.91 -19.45
C LEU A 90 -11.67 30.66 -20.70
N GLU A 91 -12.82 30.30 -21.28
CA GLU A 91 -13.43 30.96 -22.44
C GLU A 91 -13.84 32.42 -22.16
N GLU A 92 -14.11 32.79 -20.91
CA GLU A 92 -14.40 34.18 -20.51
C GLU A 92 -13.23 35.15 -20.80
N TYR A 93 -12.01 34.61 -20.93
CA TYR A 93 -10.78 35.42 -21.01
C TYR A 93 -10.14 35.46 -22.39
N GLY A 94 -10.56 34.62 -23.33
CA GLY A 94 -10.05 34.62 -24.71
C GLY A 94 -10.34 33.33 -25.46
N ALA A 95 -10.05 33.33 -26.76
CA ALA A 95 -10.22 32.16 -27.60
C ALA A 95 -9.08 31.16 -27.37
N MET A 96 -9.43 29.93 -26.97
CA MET A 96 -8.46 28.87 -26.71
C MET A 96 -8.15 28.09 -27.99
N GLU A 97 -6.89 27.72 -28.17
CA GLU A 97 -6.42 26.80 -29.20
C GLU A 97 -6.48 25.36 -28.71
N THR A 98 -6.01 25.11 -27.49
CA THR A 98 -5.99 23.77 -26.88
C THR A 98 -6.13 23.81 -25.36
N LEU A 99 -6.84 22.81 -24.82
CA LEU A 99 -6.91 22.52 -23.39
C LEU A 99 -6.45 21.07 -23.16
N LEU A 100 -5.36 20.93 -22.42
CA LEU A 100 -4.72 19.67 -22.10
C LEU A 100 -4.92 19.36 -20.62
N MET A 101 -5.58 18.26 -20.31
CA MET A 101 -5.82 17.82 -18.93
C MET A 101 -5.22 16.43 -18.69
N PRO A 102 -3.95 16.35 -18.23
CA PRO A 102 -3.31 15.06 -18.03
C PRO A 102 -4.07 14.19 -17.01
N PRO A 103 -4.23 12.87 -17.27
CA PRO A 103 -4.98 11.99 -16.39
C PRO A 103 -4.34 11.91 -15.01
N ASN A 104 -5.17 11.92 -13.96
CA ASN A 104 -4.76 11.84 -12.55
C ASN A 104 -3.79 12.93 -12.07
N LYS A 105 -3.55 13.99 -12.84
CA LYS A 105 -2.70 15.11 -12.42
C LYS A 105 -3.53 16.25 -11.82
N PRO A 106 -3.02 16.96 -10.81
CA PRO A 106 -3.71 18.08 -10.18
C PRO A 106 -3.50 19.41 -10.94
N TYR A 107 -3.16 19.37 -12.22
CA TYR A 107 -2.94 20.55 -13.06
C TYR A 107 -3.38 20.29 -14.50
N SER A 108 -3.57 21.36 -15.26
CA SER A 108 -3.87 21.34 -16.70
C SER A 108 -3.02 22.38 -17.44
N PHE A 109 -2.99 22.29 -18.76
CA PHE A 109 -2.39 23.29 -19.63
C PHE A 109 -3.43 23.87 -20.57
N VAL A 110 -3.35 25.16 -20.80
CA VAL A 110 -4.15 25.86 -21.81
C VAL A 110 -3.21 26.63 -22.73
N LYS A 111 -3.52 26.62 -24.03
CA LYS A 111 -2.91 27.50 -25.02
C LYS A 111 -3.99 28.40 -25.61
N TYR A 112 -3.82 29.71 -25.48
CA TYR A 112 -4.67 30.73 -26.11
C TYR A 112 -4.16 31.10 -27.49
N ARG A 113 -5.01 31.72 -28.32
CA ARG A 113 -4.61 32.19 -29.66
C ARG A 113 -3.59 33.32 -29.60
N THR A 114 -3.71 34.22 -28.63
CA THR A 114 -2.77 35.33 -28.43
C THR A 114 -2.14 35.35 -27.05
N THR A 115 -0.96 35.99 -26.94
CA THR A 115 -0.26 36.15 -25.66
C THR A 115 -1.02 37.13 -24.74
N GLU A 116 -1.73 38.09 -25.32
CA GLU A 116 -2.56 39.07 -24.61
C GLU A 116 -3.73 38.40 -23.89
N GLU A 117 -4.40 37.45 -24.55
CA GLU A 117 -5.48 36.64 -23.96
C GLU A 117 -4.96 35.77 -22.81
N ALA A 118 -3.81 35.11 -23.00
CA ALA A 118 -3.17 34.34 -21.95
C ALA A 118 -2.77 35.21 -20.75
N ASN A 119 -2.27 36.42 -20.99
CA ASN A 119 -1.93 37.37 -19.93
C ASN A 119 -3.19 37.88 -19.19
N LYS A 120 -4.30 38.09 -19.91
CA LYS A 120 -5.60 38.45 -19.31
C LYS A 120 -6.09 37.33 -18.39
N ALA A 121 -6.04 36.07 -18.84
CA ALA A 121 -6.39 34.91 -18.03
C ALA A 121 -5.49 34.77 -16.79
N PHE A 122 -4.16 34.91 -16.96
CA PHE A 122 -3.20 34.87 -15.85
C PHE A 122 -3.52 35.91 -14.77
N ASN A 123 -3.74 37.17 -15.16
CA ASN A 123 -3.99 38.25 -14.20
C ASN A 123 -5.33 38.11 -13.47
N ALA A 124 -6.34 37.54 -14.12
CA ALA A 124 -7.68 37.40 -13.55
C ALA A 124 -7.88 36.13 -12.70
N LEU A 125 -7.26 35.02 -13.10
CA LEU A 125 -7.50 33.71 -12.49
C LEU A 125 -6.42 33.29 -11.48
N ASN A 126 -5.22 33.85 -11.52
CA ASN A 126 -4.16 33.49 -10.57
C ASN A 126 -4.52 33.93 -9.14
N GLY A 127 -4.68 32.96 -8.25
CA GLY A 127 -5.13 33.17 -6.88
C GLY A 127 -6.66 33.21 -6.69
N LYS A 128 -7.45 33.00 -7.75
CA LYS A 128 -8.92 32.94 -7.70
C LYS A 128 -9.37 31.63 -7.07
N GLU A 129 -10.40 31.71 -6.22
CA GLU A 129 -11.07 30.54 -5.64
C GLU A 129 -12.21 30.09 -6.56
N VAL A 130 -12.25 28.79 -6.84
CA VAL A 130 -13.27 28.14 -7.68
C VAL A 130 -13.88 27.01 -6.86
N THR A 131 -15.21 26.95 -6.85
CA THR A 131 -15.96 25.86 -6.22
C THR A 131 -16.16 24.75 -7.25
N LEU A 132 -15.71 23.54 -6.94
CA LEU A 132 -15.93 22.37 -7.79
C LEU A 132 -17.41 22.00 -7.79
N GLU A 133 -18.00 21.87 -8.98
CA GLU A 133 -19.45 21.64 -9.13
C GLU A 133 -19.89 20.30 -8.51
N ASP A 134 -19.04 19.27 -8.59
CA ASP A 134 -19.42 17.91 -8.19
C ASP A 134 -19.26 17.62 -6.68
N CYS A 135 -18.36 18.32 -5.99
CA CYS A 135 -18.06 18.06 -4.57
C CYS A 135 -18.25 19.27 -3.65
N GLY A 136 -18.54 20.45 -4.19
CA GLY A 136 -18.67 21.70 -3.43
C GLY A 136 -17.36 22.18 -2.78
N GLN A 137 -16.23 21.51 -3.05
CA GLN A 137 -14.94 21.88 -2.50
C GLN A 137 -14.40 23.12 -3.19
N LYS A 138 -13.91 24.07 -2.39
CA LYS A 138 -13.24 25.28 -2.86
C LYS A 138 -11.76 25.01 -3.12
N ILE A 139 -11.30 25.28 -4.34
CA ILE A 139 -9.90 25.19 -4.75
C ILE A 139 -9.41 26.55 -5.20
N VAL A 140 -8.11 26.83 -4.99
CA VAL A 140 -7.50 28.09 -5.46
C VAL A 140 -6.59 27.78 -6.64
N LEU A 141 -6.79 28.50 -7.75
CA LEU A 141 -6.00 28.31 -8.96
C LEU A 141 -4.66 29.05 -8.86
N TYR A 142 -3.58 28.42 -9.30
CA TYR A 142 -2.27 29.10 -9.45
C TYR A 142 -1.76 28.90 -10.86
N ILE A 143 -1.56 30.01 -11.58
CA ILE A 143 -1.26 30.00 -13.01
C ILE A 143 0.20 30.36 -13.24
N ASN A 144 0.87 29.71 -14.18
CA ASN A 144 2.22 30.08 -14.60
C ASN A 144 2.36 29.98 -16.13
N PHE A 145 3.23 30.80 -16.71
CA PHE A 145 3.57 30.72 -18.13
C PHE A 145 4.53 29.54 -18.38
N VAL A 146 4.38 28.88 -19.53
CA VAL A 146 5.22 27.74 -19.97
C VAL A 146 5.57 27.86 -21.45
N GLU A 147 6.78 27.43 -21.82
CA GLU A 147 7.33 27.68 -23.17
C GLU A 147 6.89 26.61 -24.20
N LYS A 148 6.88 25.33 -23.81
CA LYS A 148 6.34 24.21 -24.60
C LYS A 148 5.69 23.18 -23.69
N VAL A 149 4.50 22.72 -24.07
CA VAL A 149 3.89 21.53 -23.46
C VAL A 149 4.43 20.31 -24.22
N SER A 150 5.45 19.64 -23.65
CA SER A 150 5.91 18.36 -24.17
C SER A 150 5.14 17.26 -23.47
N LEU A 151 4.38 16.48 -24.24
CA LEU A 151 3.76 15.27 -23.74
C LEU A 151 4.50 14.07 -24.34
N GLN A 152 4.95 13.16 -23.49
CA GLN A 152 5.27 11.81 -23.94
C GLN A 152 3.93 11.16 -24.32
N ASN A 153 3.68 11.06 -25.62
CA ASN A 153 2.57 10.28 -26.14
C ASN A 153 2.90 8.81 -25.92
N ALA A 154 2.17 8.12 -25.04
CA ALA A 154 2.26 6.68 -24.91
C ALA A 154 1.03 6.00 -25.51
N VAL A 155 1.29 5.43 -26.69
CA VAL A 155 0.74 4.19 -27.29
C VAL A 155 -0.77 4.10 -27.61
N PRO A 156 -1.15 4.02 -28.90
CA PRO A 156 -2.45 3.48 -29.34
C PRO A 156 -2.48 1.95 -29.13
N THR A 157 -3.40 1.38 -28.34
CA THR A 157 -4.82 1.08 -28.60
C THR A 157 -5.15 -0.08 -29.54
N SER A 158 -4.59 -1.25 -29.23
CA SER A 158 -5.35 -2.48 -29.43
C SER A 158 -6.03 -2.88 -28.13
N LEU A 159 -7.27 -3.38 -28.22
CA LEU A 159 -7.87 -4.13 -27.12
C LEU A 159 -7.05 -5.41 -26.89
N PRO A 160 -7.00 -5.93 -25.65
CA PRO A 160 -6.44 -7.25 -25.38
C PRO A 160 -6.94 -8.29 -26.40
N PRO A 161 -6.07 -9.13 -26.99
CA PRO A 161 -6.49 -10.13 -27.96
C PRO A 161 -7.59 -11.04 -27.41
N GLY A 162 -8.68 -11.20 -28.18
CA GLY A 162 -9.86 -11.97 -27.78
C GLY A 162 -10.88 -11.22 -26.92
N LEU A 163 -10.67 -9.92 -26.67
CA LEU A 163 -11.63 -9.04 -26.01
C LEU A 163 -12.54 -8.33 -27.02
N MET A 164 -13.85 -8.32 -26.76
CA MET A 164 -14.82 -7.56 -27.54
C MET A 164 -15.81 -6.84 -26.61
N VAL A 165 -16.28 -5.66 -27.03
CA VAL A 165 -17.36 -4.94 -26.35
C VAL A 165 -18.48 -4.67 -27.35
N ILE A 166 -19.68 -5.15 -27.05
CA ILE A 166 -20.86 -4.98 -27.87
C ILE A 166 -21.81 -4.01 -27.16
N GLU A 167 -21.97 -2.82 -27.72
CA GLU A 167 -22.87 -1.81 -27.18
C GLU A 167 -24.33 -2.11 -27.50
N LYS A 168 -25.23 -1.61 -26.65
CA LYS A 168 -26.69 -1.65 -26.86
C LYS A 168 -27.19 -3.06 -27.19
N ILE A 169 -26.62 -4.07 -26.53
CA ILE A 169 -26.96 -5.47 -26.75
C ILE A 169 -28.38 -5.79 -26.28
N ILE A 170 -28.90 -5.02 -25.34
CA ILE A 170 -30.26 -5.13 -24.81
C ILE A 170 -30.93 -3.75 -24.83
N SER A 171 -32.26 -3.77 -24.88
CA SER A 171 -33.09 -2.58 -24.75
C SER A 171 -33.15 -2.08 -23.30
N PRO A 172 -33.44 -0.79 -23.07
CA PRO A 172 -33.64 -0.24 -21.72
C PRO A 172 -34.73 -0.97 -20.92
N GLU A 173 -35.74 -1.51 -21.59
CA GLU A 173 -36.82 -2.28 -20.97
C GLU A 173 -36.37 -3.68 -20.53
N GLU A 174 -35.52 -4.33 -21.31
CA GLU A 174 -34.86 -5.58 -20.88
C GLU A 174 -33.91 -5.33 -19.70
N GLU A 175 -33.14 -4.24 -19.74
CA GLU A 175 -32.28 -3.82 -18.63
C GLU A 175 -33.08 -3.65 -17.33
N ARG A 176 -34.19 -2.90 -17.40
CA ARG A 176 -35.07 -2.66 -16.25
C ARG A 176 -35.59 -3.97 -15.66
N ARG A 177 -36.13 -4.86 -16.50
CA ARG A 177 -36.64 -6.17 -16.05
C ARG A 177 -35.54 -7.05 -15.44
N MET A 178 -34.33 -7.05 -16.00
CA MET A 178 -33.20 -7.79 -15.42
C MET A 178 -32.79 -7.22 -14.06
N LEU A 179 -32.72 -5.90 -13.91
CA LEU A 179 -32.39 -5.26 -12.63
C LEU A 179 -33.45 -5.53 -11.56
N GLU A 180 -34.73 -5.43 -11.91
CA GLU A 180 -35.86 -5.70 -11.01
C GLU A 180 -35.97 -7.18 -10.59
N SER A 181 -35.52 -8.10 -11.44
CA SER A 181 -35.54 -9.54 -11.14
C SER A 181 -34.55 -9.95 -10.04
N ILE A 182 -33.59 -9.09 -9.69
CA ILE A 182 -32.63 -9.37 -8.64
C ILE A 182 -33.14 -8.82 -7.31
N ASP A 183 -33.72 -9.70 -6.51
CA ASP A 183 -34.00 -9.36 -5.12
C ASP A 183 -32.71 -9.32 -4.29
N TRP A 184 -32.47 -8.19 -3.63
CA TRP A 184 -31.33 -7.94 -2.74
C TRP A 184 -31.70 -7.97 -1.25
N LYS A 185 -32.98 -8.09 -0.89
CA LYS A 185 -33.46 -7.97 0.50
C LYS A 185 -33.46 -9.27 1.29
N GLY A 186 -33.46 -10.42 0.61
CA GLY A 186 -33.28 -11.74 1.22
C GLY A 186 -34.46 -12.19 2.09
N ASP A 187 -35.25 -13.12 1.56
CA ASP A 187 -35.87 -14.16 2.40
C ASP A 187 -34.87 -15.32 2.53
N GLU A 188 -34.75 -15.88 3.73
CA GLU A 188 -33.98 -17.11 4.02
C GLU A 188 -34.45 -18.33 3.21
N ASP A 189 -35.60 -18.21 2.52
CA ASP A 189 -36.26 -19.28 1.76
C ASP A 189 -35.86 -19.36 0.27
N THR A 190 -35.15 -18.38 -0.31
CA THR A 190 -34.60 -18.54 -1.67
C THR A 190 -33.15 -18.98 -1.63
N GLN A 191 -32.91 -20.24 -2.00
CA GLN A 191 -31.64 -21.00 -1.96
C GLN A 191 -30.53 -20.48 -2.92
N ASN A 192 -30.36 -19.16 -3.04
CA ASN A 192 -29.26 -18.51 -3.74
C ASN A 192 -28.22 -18.00 -2.73
N ALA A 193 -26.93 -18.23 -2.98
CA ALA A 193 -25.87 -17.73 -2.09
C ALA A 193 -25.69 -16.21 -2.26
N GLN A 194 -26.35 -15.42 -1.41
CA GLN A 194 -26.16 -13.97 -1.31
C GLN A 194 -25.06 -13.66 -0.29
N LYS A 195 -24.06 -12.89 -0.70
CA LYS A 195 -22.97 -12.44 0.17
C LYS A 195 -22.73 -10.95 0.00
N THR A 196 -22.66 -10.23 1.12
CA THR A 196 -22.14 -8.86 1.14
C THR A 196 -20.62 -8.94 1.33
N LEU A 197 -19.86 -8.60 0.30
CA LEU A 197 -18.42 -8.36 0.41
C LEU A 197 -18.24 -6.88 0.84
N LYS A 198 -17.17 -6.51 1.57
CA LYS A 198 -17.02 -5.13 2.09
C LYS A 198 -17.08 -4.07 0.99
N HIS A 199 -16.81 -4.43 -0.27
CA HIS A 199 -16.78 -3.48 -1.39
C HIS A 199 -17.81 -3.72 -2.51
N ARG A 200 -18.75 -4.66 -2.41
CA ARG A 200 -19.86 -4.83 -3.37
C ARG A 200 -20.88 -5.86 -2.88
N ARG A 201 -22.11 -5.79 -3.38
CA ARG A 201 -23.08 -6.87 -3.19
C ARG A 201 -22.89 -7.93 -4.29
N VAL A 202 -22.92 -9.21 -3.90
CA VAL A 202 -22.78 -10.32 -4.85
C VAL A 202 -23.87 -11.37 -4.65
N LYS A 203 -24.40 -11.89 -5.76
CA LYS A 203 -25.34 -13.00 -5.80
C LYS A 203 -24.91 -14.02 -6.85
N HIS A 204 -25.00 -15.31 -6.53
CA HIS A 204 -24.62 -16.41 -7.42
C HIS A 204 -25.85 -17.23 -7.83
N PHE A 205 -25.84 -17.70 -9.07
CA PHE A 205 -26.84 -18.61 -9.65
C PHE A 205 -26.15 -19.72 -10.44
N GLY A 206 -26.81 -20.88 -10.53
CA GLY A 206 -26.27 -22.11 -11.13
C GLY A 206 -25.21 -22.78 -10.24
N TYR A 207 -24.12 -22.10 -9.94
CA TYR A 207 -23.09 -22.57 -9.02
C TYR A 207 -22.59 -21.44 -8.11
N GLU A 208 -22.36 -21.78 -6.83
CA GLU A 208 -21.72 -20.86 -5.90
C GLU A 208 -20.22 -20.79 -6.18
N PHE A 209 -19.70 -19.57 -6.29
CA PHE A 209 -18.26 -19.35 -6.32
C PHE A 209 -17.72 -19.22 -4.89
N ARG A 210 -16.80 -20.10 -4.53
CA ARG A 210 -16.17 -20.16 -3.22
C ARG A 210 -14.92 -19.29 -3.21
N TYR A 211 -14.99 -18.18 -2.47
CA TYR A 211 -13.92 -17.17 -2.41
C TYR A 211 -12.72 -17.60 -1.56
N ASP A 212 -12.87 -18.60 -0.68
CA ASP A 212 -11.81 -19.18 0.14
C ASP A 212 -10.79 -19.96 -0.69
N ASN A 213 -11.24 -20.63 -1.75
CA ASN A 213 -10.39 -21.42 -2.65
C ASN A 213 -10.42 -20.94 -4.12
N ASN A 214 -11.11 -19.83 -4.39
CA ASN A 214 -11.35 -19.26 -5.72
C ASN A 214 -11.83 -20.30 -6.74
N ASN A 215 -12.75 -21.19 -6.35
CA ASN A 215 -13.25 -22.24 -7.24
C ASN A 215 -14.75 -22.43 -7.10
N VAL A 216 -15.29 -23.35 -7.90
CA VAL A 216 -16.67 -23.80 -7.86
C VAL A 216 -16.70 -25.25 -7.40
N ASP A 217 -17.62 -25.57 -6.50
CA ASP A 217 -17.90 -26.97 -6.14
C ASP A 217 -18.74 -27.61 -7.26
N LYS A 218 -18.08 -28.41 -8.10
CA LYS A 218 -18.66 -29.00 -9.32
C LYS A 218 -19.74 -30.05 -9.02
N ASP A 219 -19.76 -30.55 -7.78
CA ASP A 219 -20.66 -31.60 -7.31
C ASP A 219 -21.88 -31.02 -6.55
N LYS A 220 -21.89 -29.71 -6.30
CA LYS A 220 -22.95 -29.01 -5.58
C LYS A 220 -23.47 -27.79 -6.35
N PRO A 221 -24.24 -27.99 -7.44
CA PRO A 221 -24.92 -26.89 -8.11
C PRO A 221 -25.96 -26.26 -7.18
N LEU A 222 -26.16 -24.94 -7.33
CA LEU A 222 -27.24 -24.23 -6.67
C LEU A 222 -28.59 -24.64 -7.30
N PRO A 223 -29.62 -24.84 -6.48
CA PRO A 223 -30.97 -25.16 -6.94
C PRO A 223 -31.56 -23.99 -7.75
N GLY A 224 -32.37 -24.30 -8.76
CA GLY A 224 -33.01 -23.30 -9.62
C GLY A 224 -32.19 -22.83 -10.84
N GLY A 225 -30.93 -23.24 -10.97
CA GLY A 225 -30.12 -22.98 -12.16
C GLY A 225 -29.90 -21.48 -12.44
N LEU A 226 -29.89 -21.09 -13.72
CA LEU A 226 -29.83 -19.68 -14.12
C LEU A 226 -31.24 -19.07 -14.15
N PRO A 227 -31.40 -17.79 -13.77
CA PRO A 227 -32.69 -17.10 -13.84
C PRO A 227 -33.27 -17.13 -15.25
N GLU A 228 -34.54 -17.51 -15.39
CA GLU A 228 -35.20 -17.66 -16.70
C GLU A 228 -35.22 -16.37 -17.52
N ILE A 229 -35.24 -15.21 -16.85
CA ILE A 229 -35.14 -13.88 -17.46
C ILE A 229 -33.88 -13.69 -18.32
N CYS A 230 -32.82 -14.46 -18.03
CA CYS A 230 -31.58 -14.43 -18.80
C CYS A 230 -31.64 -15.26 -20.08
N ASN A 231 -32.58 -16.21 -20.21
CA ASN A 231 -32.63 -17.15 -21.34
C ASN A 231 -32.73 -16.45 -22.71
N PRO A 232 -33.66 -15.49 -22.95
CA PRO A 232 -33.75 -14.83 -24.25
C PRO A 232 -32.46 -14.12 -24.65
N PHE A 233 -31.77 -13.52 -23.68
CA PHE A 233 -30.49 -12.86 -23.88
C PHE A 233 -29.37 -13.86 -24.22
N LEU A 234 -29.30 -15.00 -23.53
CA LEU A 234 -28.31 -16.04 -23.80
C LEU A 234 -28.52 -16.69 -25.17
N GLU A 235 -29.77 -16.97 -25.56
CA GLU A 235 -30.09 -17.47 -26.90
C GLU A 235 -29.71 -16.46 -28.00
N LYS A 236 -29.91 -15.15 -27.74
CA LYS A 236 -29.43 -14.09 -28.62
C LYS A 236 -27.90 -14.10 -28.75
N CYS A 237 -27.16 -14.27 -27.64
CA CYS A 237 -25.70 -14.33 -27.67
C CYS A 237 -25.18 -15.55 -28.44
N LEU A 238 -25.83 -16.72 -28.31
CA LEU A 238 -25.53 -17.92 -29.08
C LEU A 238 -25.79 -17.70 -30.58
N LYS A 239 -26.97 -17.18 -30.93
CA LYS A 239 -27.36 -16.94 -32.34
C LYS A 239 -26.44 -15.94 -33.05
N GLN A 240 -25.96 -14.93 -32.34
CA GLN A 240 -25.03 -13.92 -32.87
C GLN A 240 -23.56 -14.37 -32.84
N GLY A 241 -23.26 -15.54 -32.27
CA GLY A 241 -21.91 -16.09 -32.20
C GLY A 241 -20.98 -15.41 -31.20
N TYR A 242 -21.52 -14.66 -30.24
CA TYR A 242 -20.72 -14.05 -29.16
C TYR A 242 -20.25 -15.08 -28.12
N ILE A 243 -20.98 -16.18 -28.01
CA ILE A 243 -20.63 -17.37 -27.23
C ILE A 243 -20.92 -18.61 -28.07
N LYS A 244 -20.08 -19.64 -27.96
CA LYS A 244 -20.30 -20.95 -28.59
C LYS A 244 -21.09 -21.88 -27.70
N HIS A 245 -20.97 -21.73 -26.38
CA HIS A 245 -21.63 -22.59 -25.41
C HIS A 245 -22.55 -21.81 -24.47
N LYS A 246 -23.69 -22.41 -24.12
CA LYS A 246 -24.58 -21.86 -23.11
C LYS A 246 -23.90 -21.90 -21.73
N PRO A 247 -23.81 -20.76 -21.00
CA PRO A 247 -23.26 -20.72 -19.66
C PRO A 247 -24.19 -21.39 -18.66
N ASP A 248 -23.61 -21.96 -17.61
CA ASP A 248 -24.30 -22.66 -16.51
C ASP A 248 -23.98 -22.05 -15.13
N GLN A 249 -23.22 -20.95 -15.08
CA GLN A 249 -22.94 -20.17 -13.88
C GLN A 249 -23.15 -18.68 -14.16
N LEU A 250 -23.81 -17.97 -13.22
CA LEU A 250 -23.98 -16.52 -13.25
C LEU A 250 -23.56 -15.90 -11.92
N THR A 251 -22.75 -14.84 -11.98
CA THR A 251 -22.47 -13.95 -10.85
C THR A 251 -23.04 -12.57 -11.13
N VAL A 252 -23.90 -12.08 -10.24
CA VAL A 252 -24.40 -10.72 -10.25
C VAL A 252 -23.59 -9.89 -9.26
N ASN A 253 -22.93 -8.84 -9.73
CA ASN A 253 -22.18 -7.90 -8.90
C ASN A 253 -22.82 -6.52 -8.95
N GLN A 254 -23.04 -5.88 -7.81
CA GLN A 254 -23.52 -4.50 -7.75
C GLN A 254 -22.55 -3.60 -7.01
N TYR A 255 -22.19 -2.49 -7.66
CA TYR A 255 -21.19 -1.53 -7.24
C TYR A 255 -21.84 -0.17 -7.01
N GLU A 256 -21.69 0.36 -5.80
CA GLU A 256 -22.01 1.74 -5.48
C GLU A 256 -20.86 2.69 -5.86
N PRO A 257 -21.10 4.00 -6.05
CA PRO A 257 -20.02 4.96 -6.35
C PRO A 257 -18.89 4.93 -5.32
N GLY A 258 -17.66 4.65 -5.79
CA GLY A 258 -16.48 4.47 -4.93
C GLY A 258 -16.07 3.01 -4.72
N GLN A 259 -16.94 2.05 -5.02
CA GLN A 259 -16.65 0.62 -4.95
C GLN A 259 -15.96 0.11 -6.21
N GLY A 260 -15.40 -1.11 -6.12
CA GLY A 260 -14.62 -1.72 -7.18
C GLY A 260 -14.34 -3.20 -6.97
N ILE A 261 -13.52 -3.78 -7.84
CA ILE A 261 -13.01 -5.14 -7.72
C ILE A 261 -11.51 -5.13 -8.05
N PRO A 262 -10.64 -5.71 -7.19
CA PRO A 262 -9.20 -5.71 -7.45
C PRO A 262 -8.88 -6.44 -8.77
N PRO A 263 -7.74 -6.12 -9.41
CA PRO A 263 -7.27 -6.84 -10.58
C PRO A 263 -7.15 -8.34 -10.30
N HIS A 264 -7.79 -9.16 -11.13
CA HIS A 264 -7.77 -10.62 -11.03
C HIS A 264 -8.01 -11.26 -12.41
N THR A 265 -7.79 -12.57 -12.48
CA THR A 265 -8.15 -13.42 -13.63
C THR A 265 -9.04 -14.52 -13.07
N ASP A 266 -10.22 -14.78 -13.65
CA ASP A 266 -11.03 -15.86 -13.06
C ASP A 266 -10.36 -17.22 -13.32
N THR A 267 -10.45 -18.09 -12.32
CA THR A 267 -9.78 -19.38 -12.24
C THR A 267 -9.93 -20.23 -13.51
N HIS A 268 -8.81 -20.74 -14.03
CA HIS A 268 -8.79 -21.46 -15.31
C HIS A 268 -9.39 -22.86 -15.17
N SER A 269 -9.20 -23.53 -14.03
CA SER A 269 -9.80 -24.84 -13.73
C SER A 269 -11.31 -24.80 -13.49
N ALA A 270 -11.84 -23.62 -13.13
CA ALA A 270 -13.23 -23.44 -12.73
C ALA A 270 -14.13 -23.18 -13.95
N PHE A 271 -13.65 -22.39 -14.92
CA PHE A 271 -14.49 -21.92 -16.03
C PHE A 271 -13.83 -22.17 -17.39
N GLU A 272 -14.67 -22.32 -18.41
CA GLU A 272 -14.26 -22.42 -19.80
C GLU A 272 -13.71 -21.08 -20.33
N ASP A 273 -13.27 -21.08 -21.61
CA ASP A 273 -12.67 -19.93 -22.28
C ASP A 273 -13.62 -18.74 -22.43
N GLU A 274 -14.91 -18.99 -22.61
CA GLU A 274 -15.89 -17.97 -22.95
C GLU A 274 -16.51 -17.36 -21.70
N ILE A 275 -16.18 -16.09 -21.42
CA ILE A 275 -16.81 -15.33 -20.36
C ILE A 275 -17.40 -14.05 -20.90
N ILE A 276 -18.67 -13.85 -20.58
CA ILE A 276 -19.39 -12.64 -20.96
C ILE A 276 -19.88 -11.90 -19.73
N SER A 277 -19.78 -10.57 -19.76
CA SER A 277 -20.24 -9.70 -18.68
C SER A 277 -21.14 -8.60 -19.23
N LEU A 278 -22.42 -8.66 -18.90
CA LEU A 278 -23.42 -7.66 -19.24
C LEU A 278 -23.39 -6.52 -18.21
N SER A 279 -23.26 -5.27 -18.66
CA SER A 279 -23.22 -4.06 -17.82
C SER A 279 -24.58 -3.36 -17.80
N LEU A 280 -25.14 -3.12 -16.62
CA LEU A 280 -26.47 -2.56 -16.38
C LEU A 280 -26.44 -1.40 -15.36
N GLY A 281 -27.43 -0.51 -15.44
CA GLY A 281 -27.65 0.62 -14.53
C GLY A 281 -26.78 1.83 -14.88
N ALA A 282 -25.46 1.65 -14.84
CA ALA A 282 -24.49 2.70 -15.11
C ALA A 282 -23.25 2.16 -15.83
N GLU A 283 -22.57 3.06 -16.54
CA GLU A 283 -21.28 2.76 -17.18
C GLU A 283 -20.13 2.75 -16.17
N ILE A 284 -19.03 2.09 -16.52
CA ILE A 284 -17.84 2.07 -15.67
C ILE A 284 -16.57 1.83 -16.49
N VAL A 285 -15.44 2.33 -16.00
CA VAL A 285 -14.13 1.94 -16.55
C VAL A 285 -13.61 0.69 -15.86
N MET A 286 -13.30 -0.32 -16.68
CA MET A 286 -12.61 -1.55 -16.30
C MET A 286 -11.16 -1.50 -16.79
N ASP A 287 -10.23 -1.77 -15.88
CA ASP A 287 -8.80 -1.74 -16.12
C ASP A 287 -8.32 -3.16 -16.45
N PHE A 288 -7.68 -3.35 -17.61
CA PHE A 288 -7.02 -4.58 -18.02
C PHE A 288 -5.51 -4.41 -17.91
N LYS A 289 -4.81 -5.38 -17.29
CA LYS A 289 -3.35 -5.35 -17.15
C LYS A 289 -2.74 -6.65 -17.64
N HIS A 290 -1.76 -6.52 -18.52
CA HIS A 290 -0.93 -7.61 -19.01
C HIS A 290 0.31 -7.80 -18.11
N PRO A 291 0.82 -9.03 -17.94
CA PRO A 291 1.98 -9.29 -17.10
C PRO A 291 3.29 -8.57 -17.50
N ASP A 292 3.42 -8.10 -18.73
CA ASP A 292 4.57 -7.31 -19.21
C ASP A 292 4.52 -5.83 -18.80
N GLY A 293 3.47 -5.40 -18.09
CA GLY A 293 3.27 -4.03 -17.64
C GLY A 293 2.32 -3.20 -18.51
N HIS A 294 1.88 -3.67 -19.67
CA HIS A 294 0.86 -2.97 -20.46
C HIS A 294 -0.46 -2.89 -19.70
N THR A 295 -1.08 -1.70 -19.69
CA THR A 295 -2.39 -1.46 -19.06
C THR A 295 -3.32 -0.80 -20.06
N VAL A 296 -4.55 -1.30 -20.15
CA VAL A 296 -5.59 -0.83 -21.06
C VAL A 296 -6.84 -0.53 -20.24
N ALA A 297 -7.29 0.72 -20.22
CA ALA A 297 -8.54 1.12 -19.56
C ALA A 297 -9.68 1.13 -20.60
N ILE A 298 -10.77 0.44 -20.29
CA ILE A 298 -11.89 0.23 -21.21
C ILE A 298 -13.16 0.74 -20.56
N LEU A 299 -13.84 1.67 -21.23
CA LEU A 299 -15.17 2.09 -20.85
C LEU A 299 -16.17 0.98 -21.19
N LEU A 300 -16.97 0.57 -20.21
CA LEU A 300 -18.08 -0.37 -20.36
C LEU A 300 -19.40 0.41 -20.22
N PRO A 301 -20.04 0.78 -21.34
CA PRO A 301 -21.30 1.52 -21.31
C PRO A 301 -22.43 0.72 -20.68
N ARG A 302 -23.50 1.41 -20.31
CA ARG A 302 -24.77 0.75 -19.95
C ARG A 302 -25.33 -0.06 -21.13
N CYS A 303 -26.02 -1.16 -20.85
CA CYS A 303 -26.56 -2.09 -21.85
C CYS A 303 -25.50 -2.66 -22.80
N SER A 304 -24.25 -2.79 -22.36
CA SER A 304 -23.16 -3.36 -23.15
C SER A 304 -22.77 -4.75 -22.68
N LEU A 305 -22.31 -5.59 -23.62
CA LEU A 305 -21.76 -6.90 -23.36
C LEU A 305 -20.25 -6.88 -23.57
N LEU A 306 -19.51 -7.15 -22.50
CA LEU A 306 -18.09 -7.48 -22.58
C LEU A 306 -17.95 -8.99 -22.86
N VAL A 307 -17.16 -9.36 -23.86
CA VAL A 307 -16.83 -10.76 -24.20
C VAL A 307 -15.33 -10.94 -24.05
N MET A 308 -14.92 -11.85 -23.18
CA MET A 308 -13.53 -12.23 -22.92
C MET A 308 -13.32 -13.66 -23.41
N THR A 309 -12.37 -13.82 -24.34
CA THR A 309 -11.92 -15.12 -24.86
C THR A 309 -10.40 -15.11 -25.04
N GLY A 310 -9.78 -16.28 -25.10
CA GLY A 310 -8.36 -16.44 -25.39
C GLY A 310 -7.47 -15.67 -24.41
N GLU A 311 -6.59 -14.83 -24.95
CA GLU A 311 -5.58 -14.11 -24.16
C GLU A 311 -6.22 -13.16 -23.13
N SER A 312 -7.21 -12.38 -23.55
CA SER A 312 -7.92 -11.43 -22.68
C SER A 312 -8.58 -12.08 -21.45
N ARG A 313 -8.94 -13.36 -21.59
CA ARG A 313 -9.55 -14.19 -20.55
C ARG A 313 -8.51 -14.83 -19.63
N TYR A 314 -7.45 -15.40 -20.21
CA TYR A 314 -6.52 -16.27 -19.48
C TYR A 314 -5.27 -15.58 -18.98
N LEU A 315 -4.78 -14.55 -19.68
CA LEU A 315 -3.48 -13.94 -19.39
C LEU A 315 -3.62 -12.55 -18.78
N TRP A 316 -4.57 -11.77 -19.30
CA TRP A 316 -4.84 -10.44 -18.78
C TRP A 316 -5.58 -10.51 -17.45
N THR A 317 -5.21 -9.63 -16.52
CA THR A 317 -5.99 -9.38 -15.31
C THR A 317 -6.97 -8.26 -15.60
N HIS A 318 -8.17 -8.33 -15.03
CA HIS A 318 -9.19 -7.29 -15.14
C HIS A 318 -9.65 -6.84 -13.75
N GLY A 319 -9.99 -5.56 -13.63
CA GLY A 319 -10.40 -4.98 -12.36
C GLY A 319 -11.17 -3.68 -12.54
N ILE A 320 -11.87 -3.26 -11.49
CA ILE A 320 -12.53 -1.96 -11.43
C ILE A 320 -11.91 -1.22 -10.26
N THR A 321 -11.07 -0.23 -10.55
CA THR A 321 -10.43 0.58 -9.51
C THR A 321 -11.49 1.25 -8.62
N PRO A 322 -11.39 1.20 -7.27
CA PRO A 322 -12.28 1.90 -6.36
C PRO A 322 -12.13 3.43 -6.47
N ARG A 323 -13.04 4.08 -7.20
CA ARG A 323 -13.08 5.54 -7.41
C ARG A 323 -14.51 6.02 -7.60
N LYS A 324 -14.73 7.31 -7.38
CA LYS A 324 -16.04 7.96 -7.58
C LYS A 324 -16.21 8.59 -8.96
N TYR A 325 -15.10 8.79 -9.67
CA TYR A 325 -15.07 9.40 -10.99
C TYR A 325 -14.15 8.60 -11.90
N ASP A 326 -14.56 8.42 -13.14
CA ASP A 326 -13.73 7.90 -14.22
C ASP A 326 -13.22 9.05 -15.09
N VAL A 327 -12.03 8.87 -15.67
CA VAL A 327 -11.48 9.79 -16.67
C VAL A 327 -11.82 9.19 -18.03
N ILE A 328 -12.64 9.88 -18.83
CA ILE A 328 -13.10 9.43 -20.15
C ILE A 328 -12.84 10.51 -21.20
N GLN A 329 -12.95 10.21 -22.49
CA GLN A 329 -12.90 11.26 -23.51
C GLN A 329 -14.24 12.01 -23.55
N ALA A 330 -14.20 13.33 -23.77
CA ALA A 330 -15.38 14.17 -23.79
C ALA A 330 -16.21 13.93 -25.06
N SER A 331 -15.57 13.53 -26.17
CA SER A 331 -16.25 13.04 -27.37
C SER A 331 -16.92 11.66 -27.20
N GLU A 332 -16.54 10.88 -26.19
CA GLU A 332 -17.14 9.57 -25.86
C GLU A 332 -18.42 9.71 -25.02
N LEU A 333 -18.80 10.92 -24.58
CA LEU A 333 -20.15 11.16 -24.02
C LEU A 333 -21.21 10.91 -25.11
N GLY A 334 -21.71 9.67 -25.18
CA GLY A 334 -22.87 9.29 -25.96
C GLY A 334 -22.63 8.40 -27.18
N HIS A 335 -21.39 8.16 -27.66
CA HIS A 335 -21.15 7.28 -28.82
C HIS A 335 -19.76 6.61 -28.86
N LYS A 336 -19.77 5.29 -29.14
CA LYS A 336 -18.67 4.36 -29.50
C LYS A 336 -17.62 4.07 -28.42
N VAL A 337 -17.52 2.79 -28.04
CA VAL A 337 -16.42 2.21 -27.26
C VAL A 337 -15.13 2.29 -28.05
N ARG A 338 -14.19 3.06 -27.53
CA ARG A 338 -12.76 2.96 -27.84
C ARG A 338 -12.01 2.78 -26.53
N THR A 339 -10.82 2.20 -26.61
CA THR A 339 -9.86 2.26 -25.52
C THR A 339 -9.67 3.73 -25.13
N ILE A 340 -9.63 4.04 -23.83
CA ILE A 340 -9.38 5.41 -23.35
C ILE A 340 -7.94 5.76 -23.73
N THR A 341 -7.74 6.40 -24.90
CA THR A 341 -6.41 6.87 -25.28
C THR A 341 -6.06 8.03 -24.37
N ALA A 342 -4.78 8.15 -24.03
CA ALA A 342 -4.24 9.34 -23.40
C ALA A 342 -4.09 10.49 -24.43
N ASP A 343 -5.09 10.72 -25.30
CA ASP A 343 -5.18 12.01 -25.97
C ASP A 343 -5.65 13.03 -24.94
N VAL A 344 -4.66 13.67 -24.33
CA VAL A 344 -4.82 14.67 -23.26
C VAL A 344 -5.66 15.86 -23.72
N GLY A 345 -5.85 16.02 -25.04
CA GLY A 345 -6.67 17.03 -25.67
C GLY A 345 -8.17 16.88 -25.46
N ASP A 346 -8.69 15.71 -25.06
CA ASP A 346 -10.15 15.49 -24.97
C ASP A 346 -10.63 14.83 -23.68
N LEU A 347 -9.83 14.75 -22.61
CA LEU A 347 -10.25 14.04 -21.38
C LEU A 347 -11.18 14.86 -20.46
N THR A 348 -12.17 14.23 -19.84
CA THR A 348 -13.07 14.78 -18.81
C THR A 348 -13.36 13.78 -17.68
N LEU A 349 -13.96 14.25 -16.59
CA LEU A 349 -14.44 13.41 -15.49
C LEU A 349 -15.89 12.98 -15.74
N ASN A 350 -16.17 11.70 -15.51
CA ASN A 350 -17.51 11.14 -15.47
C ASN A 350 -17.78 10.57 -14.08
N ARG A 351 -18.89 10.97 -13.46
CA ARG A 351 -19.24 10.52 -12.11
C ARG A 351 -19.82 9.11 -12.18
N ARG A 352 -19.34 8.22 -11.32
CA ARG A 352 -19.91 6.87 -11.20
C ARG A 352 -21.27 6.92 -10.51
N GLU A 353 -22.18 6.12 -11.04
CA GLU A 353 -23.48 5.80 -10.46
C GLU A 353 -23.54 4.31 -10.08
N THR A 354 -24.67 3.86 -9.52
CA THR A 354 -24.83 2.46 -9.11
C THR A 354 -24.87 1.56 -10.35
N ARG A 355 -23.87 0.68 -10.47
CA ARG A 355 -23.75 -0.26 -11.60
C ARG A 355 -24.01 -1.68 -11.12
N THR A 356 -24.79 -2.44 -11.90
CA THR A 356 -24.93 -3.89 -11.72
C THR A 356 -24.36 -4.61 -12.94
N SER A 357 -23.66 -5.72 -12.75
CA SER A 357 -23.17 -6.54 -13.86
C SER A 357 -23.53 -8.00 -13.68
N PHE A 358 -23.93 -8.63 -14.79
CA PHE A 358 -24.26 -10.05 -14.86
C PHE A 358 -23.13 -10.73 -15.63
N THR A 359 -22.31 -11.51 -14.92
CA THR A 359 -21.18 -12.22 -15.51
C THR A 359 -21.54 -13.70 -15.66
N PHE A 360 -21.62 -14.16 -16.90
CA PHE A 360 -21.99 -15.52 -17.25
C PHE A 360 -20.75 -16.32 -17.65
N ARG A 361 -20.68 -17.56 -17.16
CA ARG A 361 -19.57 -18.48 -17.37
C ARG A 361 -20.09 -19.90 -17.55
N LYS A 362 -19.32 -20.72 -18.26
CA LYS A 362 -19.53 -22.18 -18.28
C LYS A 362 -18.53 -22.86 -17.35
N VAL A 363 -18.99 -23.68 -16.43
CA VAL A 363 -18.15 -24.43 -15.49
C VAL A 363 -17.37 -25.49 -16.27
N ARG A 364 -16.05 -25.45 -16.11
CA ARG A 364 -15.13 -26.38 -16.76
C ARG A 364 -15.13 -27.72 -16.03
N ARG A 365 -15.24 -28.83 -16.77
CA ARG A 365 -15.22 -30.19 -16.18
C ARG A 365 -13.84 -30.84 -16.18
N SER A 366 -13.05 -30.65 -17.23
CA SER A 366 -11.68 -31.17 -17.34
C SER A 366 -10.63 -30.18 -16.81
N PRO A 367 -9.39 -30.61 -16.46
CA PRO A 367 -8.30 -29.67 -16.20
C PRO A 367 -8.04 -28.75 -17.40
N CYS A 368 -7.72 -27.47 -17.14
CA CYS A 368 -7.37 -26.52 -18.19
C CYS A 368 -5.97 -26.81 -18.75
N ASN A 369 -5.81 -26.71 -20.06
CA ASN A 369 -4.58 -26.93 -20.81
C ASN A 369 -4.27 -25.76 -21.78
N CYS A 370 -4.68 -24.53 -21.42
CA CYS A 370 -4.45 -23.35 -22.25
C CYS A 370 -2.95 -23.08 -22.51
N ILE A 371 -2.64 -22.26 -23.51
CA ILE A 371 -1.26 -21.92 -23.89
C ILE A 371 -0.52 -20.99 -22.88
N TYR A 372 -1.12 -20.73 -21.72
CA TYR A 372 -0.60 -19.82 -20.69
C TYR A 372 -0.33 -20.54 -19.36
N PRO A 373 0.67 -21.45 -19.30
CA PRO A 373 0.94 -22.25 -18.10
C PRO A 373 1.39 -21.41 -16.90
N SER A 374 2.02 -20.25 -17.14
CA SER A 374 2.53 -19.34 -16.10
C SER A 374 1.44 -18.73 -15.20
N VAL A 375 0.19 -18.77 -15.63
CA VAL A 375 -0.98 -18.23 -14.90
C VAL A 375 -2.09 -19.26 -14.72
N CYS A 376 -2.03 -20.40 -15.42
CA CYS A 376 -3.03 -21.47 -15.34
C CYS A 376 -2.89 -22.33 -14.08
N ASP A 377 -3.89 -22.31 -13.20
CA ASP A 377 -3.93 -23.11 -11.97
C ASP A 377 -3.98 -24.63 -12.23
N SER A 378 -4.59 -25.08 -13.33
CA SER A 378 -4.62 -26.51 -13.71
C SER A 378 -3.26 -27.05 -14.17
N GLN A 379 -2.49 -26.25 -14.92
CA GLN A 379 -1.17 -26.64 -15.42
C GLN A 379 -0.08 -26.39 -14.40
N LYS A 380 -0.23 -25.33 -13.61
CA LYS A 380 0.47 -25.21 -12.33
C LYS A 380 0.16 -26.42 -11.44
N GLY A 381 -1.00 -27.06 -11.56
CA GLY A 381 -1.36 -28.28 -10.83
C GLY A 381 -0.45 -29.49 -11.05
N GLN A 382 0.41 -29.53 -12.09
CA GLN A 382 1.51 -30.52 -12.17
C GLN A 382 2.70 -30.16 -11.25
N GLN A 383 2.77 -28.91 -10.78
CA GLN A 383 3.53 -28.46 -9.63
C GLN A 383 2.54 -27.99 -8.54
N ARG A 384 1.90 -28.93 -7.84
CA ARG A 384 1.14 -28.60 -6.61
C ARG A 384 1.94 -27.55 -5.82
N PRO A 385 1.32 -26.51 -5.21
CA PRO A 385 1.96 -25.87 -4.08
C PRO A 385 2.14 -26.99 -3.07
N VAL A 386 3.35 -27.55 -3.01
CA VAL A 386 3.78 -28.39 -1.89
C VAL A 386 3.48 -27.50 -0.70
N GLN A 387 2.53 -27.91 0.13
CA GLN A 387 2.30 -27.19 1.38
C GLN A 387 3.67 -27.09 2.06
N PRO A 388 4.09 -25.87 2.45
CA PRO A 388 5.47 -25.62 2.82
C PRO A 388 5.87 -26.60 3.91
N SER A 389 6.88 -27.41 3.61
CA SER A 389 7.39 -28.46 4.47
C SER A 389 8.75 -28.07 5.03
N PHE A 390 9.18 -28.77 6.07
CA PHE A 390 10.54 -28.62 6.59
C PHE A 390 11.55 -28.98 5.48
N PRO A 391 12.58 -28.15 5.24
CA PRO A 391 13.58 -28.45 4.23
C PRO A 391 14.45 -29.62 4.69
N GLN A 392 14.66 -30.60 3.81
CA GLN A 392 15.50 -31.77 4.11
C GLN A 392 16.93 -31.64 3.59
N ASN A 393 17.19 -30.64 2.74
CA ASN A 393 18.49 -30.40 2.12
C ASN A 393 18.70 -28.92 1.77
N GLU A 394 19.93 -28.56 1.41
CA GLU A 394 20.34 -27.18 1.09
C GLU A 394 19.53 -26.55 -0.05
N MET A 395 19.15 -27.34 -1.05
CA MET A 395 18.38 -26.86 -2.20
C MET A 395 16.94 -26.51 -1.81
N GLU A 396 16.30 -27.35 -0.99
CA GLU A 396 14.98 -27.10 -0.44
C GLU A 396 14.98 -25.90 0.52
N ALA A 397 16.01 -25.79 1.35
CA ALA A 397 16.21 -24.65 2.26
C ALA A 397 16.28 -23.33 1.48
N SER A 398 17.14 -23.27 0.46
CA SER A 398 17.27 -22.09 -0.41
C SER A 398 15.96 -21.76 -1.13
N LYS A 399 15.22 -22.77 -1.60
CA LYS A 399 13.91 -22.57 -2.26
C LYS A 399 12.84 -22.05 -1.30
N LEU A 400 12.80 -22.57 -0.07
CA LEU A 400 11.89 -22.10 0.98
C LEU A 400 12.16 -20.63 1.31
N GLU A 401 13.43 -20.26 1.50
CA GLU A 401 13.85 -18.88 1.75
C GLU A 401 13.54 -17.96 0.56
N GLN A 402 13.78 -18.43 -0.67
CA GLN A 402 13.43 -17.67 -1.87
C GLN A 402 11.94 -17.33 -1.93
N GLU A 403 11.07 -18.28 -1.59
CA GLU A 403 9.62 -18.11 -1.66
C GLU A 403 9.06 -17.31 -0.47
N TYR A 404 9.44 -17.70 0.76
CA TYR A 404 8.84 -17.20 2.00
C TYR A 404 9.71 -16.16 2.72
N VAL A 405 10.84 -15.74 2.16
CA VAL A 405 11.64 -14.62 2.69
C VAL A 405 11.92 -13.62 1.58
N HIS A 406 12.68 -14.01 0.55
CA HIS A 406 13.21 -13.07 -0.44
C HIS A 406 12.10 -12.39 -1.25
N LYS A 407 11.22 -13.17 -1.90
CA LYS A 407 10.09 -12.62 -2.67
C LYS A 407 9.19 -11.75 -1.79
N VAL A 408 8.90 -12.23 -0.58
CA VAL A 408 8.02 -11.51 0.36
C VAL A 408 8.59 -10.14 0.72
N TYR A 409 9.87 -10.05 1.12
CA TYR A 409 10.48 -8.76 1.48
C TYR A 409 10.61 -7.82 0.28
N GLU A 410 10.84 -8.35 -0.92
CA GLU A 410 10.81 -7.56 -2.15
C GLU A 410 9.43 -6.92 -2.37
N GLU A 411 8.36 -7.68 -2.17
CA GLU A 411 6.98 -7.20 -2.38
C GLU A 411 6.48 -6.25 -1.27
N ILE A 412 6.89 -6.48 -0.01
CA ILE A 412 6.41 -5.68 1.13
C ILE A 412 7.32 -4.49 1.49
N ALA A 413 8.44 -4.29 0.80
CA ALA A 413 9.49 -3.32 1.15
C ALA A 413 8.97 -1.92 1.53
N THR A 414 8.08 -1.35 0.72
CA THR A 414 7.49 -0.03 0.95
C THR A 414 6.64 0.03 2.23
N HIS A 415 5.82 -0.99 2.49
CA HIS A 415 5.00 -1.09 3.70
C HIS A 415 5.82 -1.44 4.94
N PHE A 416 6.85 -2.29 4.79
CA PHE A 416 7.85 -2.55 5.82
C PHE A 416 8.51 -1.24 6.25
N SER A 417 8.97 -0.44 5.29
CA SER A 417 9.69 0.80 5.55
C SER A 417 8.84 1.84 6.28
N SER A 418 7.56 2.00 5.90
CA SER A 418 6.66 2.98 6.54
C SER A 418 6.29 2.62 7.98
N THR A 419 6.27 1.32 8.34
CA THR A 419 5.82 0.85 9.65
C THR A 419 6.96 0.65 10.66
N ARG A 420 8.23 0.58 10.23
CA ARG A 420 9.38 0.16 11.07
C ARG A 420 10.54 1.16 11.03
N HIS A 421 10.30 2.40 11.45
CA HIS A 421 11.32 3.47 11.43
C HIS A 421 12.03 3.71 12.77
N SER A 422 11.45 3.34 13.92
CA SER A 422 12.00 3.70 15.24
C SER A 422 13.16 2.77 15.71
N PRO A 423 14.39 3.30 15.90
CA PRO A 423 15.54 2.56 16.43
C PRO A 423 15.30 1.92 17.80
N TRP A 424 15.87 0.74 18.04
CA TRP A 424 15.79 0.12 19.37
C TRP A 424 16.93 0.66 20.26
N PRO A 425 16.66 1.03 21.52
CA PRO A 425 17.63 1.74 22.36
C PRO A 425 18.96 1.00 22.57
N GLN A 426 18.93 -0.30 22.81
CA GLN A 426 20.14 -1.10 23.07
C GLN A 426 21.07 -1.16 21.85
N ILE A 427 20.51 -1.22 20.64
CA ILE A 427 21.30 -1.21 19.39
C ILE A 427 21.90 0.18 19.16
N VAL A 428 21.13 1.24 19.45
CA VAL A 428 21.63 2.62 19.38
C VAL A 428 22.78 2.83 20.36
N GLU A 429 22.66 2.31 21.58
CA GLU A 429 23.72 2.40 22.59
C GLU A 429 24.98 1.65 22.15
N PHE A 430 24.84 0.42 21.63
CA PHE A 430 25.95 -0.32 21.06
C PHE A 430 26.68 0.49 19.98
N LEU A 431 25.96 1.04 19.00
CA LEU A 431 26.56 1.85 17.93
C LEU A 431 27.19 3.15 18.44
N ARG A 432 26.61 3.78 19.47
CA ARG A 432 27.18 4.99 20.08
C ARG A 432 28.42 4.72 20.93
N SER A 433 28.54 3.52 21.48
CA SER A 433 29.70 3.11 22.28
C SER A 433 30.94 2.82 21.43
N LEU A 434 30.80 2.66 20.11
CA LEU A 434 31.92 2.38 19.22
C LEU A 434 32.82 3.61 19.05
N PRO A 435 34.16 3.43 18.95
CA PRO A 435 35.09 4.52 18.71
C PRO A 435 34.79 5.28 17.40
N ALA A 436 35.02 6.59 17.40
CA ALA A 436 34.92 7.40 16.19
C ALA A 436 35.88 6.87 15.10
N GLY A 437 35.41 6.88 13.86
CA GLY A 437 36.11 6.33 12.70
C GLY A 437 35.98 4.81 12.52
N SER A 438 35.22 4.12 13.38
CA SER A 438 35.05 2.66 13.23
C SER A 438 34.28 2.31 11.95
N ILE A 439 34.70 1.25 11.29
CA ILE A 439 34.05 0.65 10.11
C ILE A 439 33.02 -0.37 10.58
N VAL A 440 31.75 -0.16 10.22
CA VAL A 440 30.64 -0.99 10.68
C VAL A 440 29.84 -1.54 9.51
N ALA A 441 29.56 -2.84 9.52
CA ALA A 441 28.68 -3.49 8.56
C ALA A 441 27.31 -3.82 9.18
N ASP A 442 26.22 -3.38 8.55
CA ASP A 442 24.85 -3.75 8.90
C ASP A 442 24.36 -4.85 7.94
N ILE A 443 24.41 -6.11 8.38
CA ILE A 443 24.10 -7.28 7.56
C ILE A 443 22.62 -7.63 7.70
N GLY A 444 21.88 -7.43 6.60
CA GLY A 444 20.41 -7.39 6.56
C GLY A 444 19.87 -6.06 7.06
N CYS A 445 20.38 -4.96 6.50
CA CYS A 445 20.12 -3.60 6.95
C CYS A 445 18.66 -3.13 6.75
N GLY A 446 17.86 -3.89 6.00
CA GLY A 446 16.50 -3.53 5.65
C GLY A 446 16.42 -2.15 5.03
N ASN A 447 15.57 -1.28 5.58
CA ASN A 447 15.39 0.09 5.10
C ASN A 447 16.47 1.10 5.60
N GLY A 448 17.61 0.61 6.09
CA GLY A 448 18.73 1.43 6.57
C GLY A 448 18.47 2.11 7.91
N LYS A 449 17.66 1.48 8.76
CA LYS A 449 17.22 2.03 10.06
C LYS A 449 18.37 2.46 10.98
N TYR A 450 19.52 1.79 10.90
CA TYR A 450 20.66 1.99 11.80
C TYR A 450 21.86 2.71 11.17
N LEU A 451 21.94 2.77 9.83
CA LEU A 451 23.10 3.29 9.08
C LEU A 451 23.43 4.77 9.35
N GLY A 452 22.46 5.56 9.85
CA GLY A 452 22.63 6.99 10.12
C GLY A 452 22.61 7.38 11.60
N ILE A 453 22.69 6.41 12.53
CA ILE A 453 22.50 6.67 13.96
C ILE A 453 23.69 7.39 14.60
N ASN A 454 24.91 7.00 14.22
CA ASN A 454 26.15 7.60 14.69
C ASN A 454 26.94 8.09 13.48
N LYS A 455 27.03 9.42 13.33
CA LYS A 455 27.70 10.05 12.18
C LYS A 455 29.22 9.96 12.23
N ASP A 456 29.76 9.58 13.37
CA ASP A 456 31.20 9.42 13.57
C ASP A 456 31.68 8.03 13.12
N LEU A 457 30.79 7.16 12.62
CA LEU A 457 31.11 5.82 12.12
C LEU A 457 31.05 5.76 10.59
N TYR A 458 31.89 4.92 9.99
CA TYR A 458 31.79 4.56 8.58
C TYR A 458 30.92 3.30 8.43
N MET A 459 29.63 3.52 8.21
CA MET A 459 28.66 2.42 8.10
C MET A 459 28.36 2.04 6.65
N VAL A 460 28.34 0.73 6.37
CA VAL A 460 27.85 0.17 5.11
C VAL A 460 26.79 -0.90 5.40
N GLY A 461 25.66 -0.85 4.70
CA GLY A 461 24.60 -1.84 4.81
C GLY A 461 24.60 -2.82 3.66
N CYS A 462 24.07 -4.01 3.89
CA CYS A 462 23.63 -4.87 2.80
C CYS A 462 22.31 -5.56 3.12
N ASP A 463 21.53 -5.83 2.09
CA ASP A 463 20.28 -6.58 2.21
C ASP A 463 20.07 -7.42 0.94
N ARG A 464 19.33 -8.52 1.05
CA ARG A 464 19.01 -9.36 -0.10
C ARG A 464 17.95 -8.72 -1.00
N SER A 465 17.09 -7.88 -0.43
CA SER A 465 16.03 -7.18 -1.15
C SER A 465 16.56 -5.94 -1.85
N LYS A 466 16.36 -5.88 -3.17
CA LYS A 466 16.74 -4.71 -3.96
C LYS A 466 15.88 -3.51 -3.58
N ASN A 467 14.57 -3.69 -3.43
CA ASN A 467 13.66 -2.61 -3.05
C ASN A 467 14.01 -1.98 -1.69
N LEU A 468 14.51 -2.76 -0.71
CA LEU A 468 14.97 -2.20 0.57
C LEU A 468 16.29 -1.43 0.44
N VAL A 469 17.24 -1.93 -0.37
CA VAL A 469 18.50 -1.23 -0.67
C VAL A 469 18.25 0.07 -1.45
N ASP A 470 17.31 0.08 -2.39
CA ASP A 470 16.92 1.29 -3.12
C ASP A 470 16.39 2.37 -2.16
N ILE A 471 15.60 1.99 -1.14
CA ILE A 471 15.14 2.88 -0.06
C ILE A 471 16.32 3.42 0.77
N CYS A 472 17.37 2.64 1.00
CA CYS A 472 18.59 3.14 1.63
C CYS A 472 19.26 4.20 0.76
N GLY A 473 19.32 3.98 -0.57
CA GLY A 473 19.84 4.94 -1.54
C GLY A 473 19.07 6.25 -1.58
N GLU A 474 17.73 6.20 -1.51
CA GLU A 474 16.87 7.39 -1.39
C GLU A 474 17.15 8.20 -0.13
N LYS A 475 17.61 7.54 0.95
CA LYS A 475 18.04 8.18 2.21
C LYS A 475 19.52 8.58 2.22
N HIS A 476 20.21 8.43 1.08
CA HIS A 476 21.65 8.69 0.92
C HIS A 476 22.56 7.83 1.81
N PHE A 477 22.13 6.62 2.18
CA PHE A 477 22.97 5.66 2.89
C PHE A 477 23.77 4.79 1.92
N GLN A 478 24.95 4.34 2.35
CA GLN A 478 25.77 3.39 1.61
C GLN A 478 25.24 1.98 1.85
N ALA A 479 24.59 1.40 0.85
CA ALA A 479 24.09 0.03 0.92
C ALA A 479 24.17 -0.67 -0.44
N PHE A 480 24.29 -1.99 -0.43
CA PHE A 480 24.32 -2.81 -1.65
C PHE A 480 23.55 -4.12 -1.49
N VAL A 481 23.15 -4.73 -2.61
CA VAL A 481 22.42 -6.00 -2.62
C VAL A 481 23.39 -7.17 -2.48
N CYS A 482 23.20 -8.04 -1.47
CA CYS A 482 23.95 -9.30 -1.38
C CYS A 482 23.22 -10.37 -0.55
N ASP A 483 23.77 -11.59 -0.58
CA ASP A 483 23.38 -12.67 0.34
C ASP A 483 24.21 -12.57 1.63
N ALA A 484 23.57 -12.67 2.80
CA ALA A 484 24.26 -12.62 4.08
C ALA A 484 25.09 -13.88 4.39
N LEU A 485 24.97 -14.93 3.56
CA LEU A 485 25.86 -16.10 3.58
C LEU A 485 27.19 -15.85 2.86
N SER A 486 27.28 -14.80 2.03
CA SER A 486 28.48 -14.47 1.27
C SER A 486 28.52 -12.97 0.98
N VAL A 487 29.05 -12.21 1.93
CA VAL A 487 29.11 -10.75 1.89
C VAL A 487 30.38 -10.30 1.14
N PRO A 488 30.29 -9.48 0.09
CA PRO A 488 31.43 -8.99 -0.70
C PRO A 488 32.25 -7.90 0.00
N ILE A 489 32.47 -8.06 1.31
CA ILE A 489 33.36 -7.23 2.14
C ILE A 489 34.57 -8.08 2.52
N ARG A 490 35.75 -7.47 2.53
CA ARG A 490 37.02 -8.14 2.83
C ARG A 490 37.00 -8.76 4.23
N SER A 491 37.63 -9.93 4.39
CA SER A 491 37.78 -10.54 5.72
C SER A 491 38.60 -9.64 6.63
N GLY A 492 38.23 -9.53 7.90
CA GLY A 492 39.01 -8.77 8.88
C GLY A 492 39.00 -7.26 8.69
N SER A 493 38.04 -6.68 7.98
CA SER A 493 38.01 -5.24 7.69
C SER A 493 37.02 -4.44 8.54
N CYS A 494 36.11 -5.08 9.26
CA CYS A 494 35.10 -4.40 10.07
C CYS A 494 35.49 -4.39 11.54
N ASP A 495 35.30 -3.24 12.20
CA ASP A 495 35.49 -3.09 13.64
C ASP A 495 34.28 -3.58 14.41
N ALA A 496 33.10 -3.40 13.81
CA ALA A 496 31.87 -4.00 14.30
C ALA A 496 30.95 -4.49 13.17
N CYS A 497 30.07 -5.42 13.50
CA CYS A 497 28.95 -5.81 12.66
C CYS A 497 27.65 -5.80 13.46
N ILE A 498 26.53 -5.51 12.81
CA ILE A 498 25.21 -5.74 13.39
C ILE A 498 24.41 -6.64 12.45
N SER A 499 23.60 -7.53 13.01
CA SER A 499 22.63 -8.32 12.28
C SER A 499 21.34 -8.40 13.08
N ILE A 500 20.38 -7.55 12.70
CA ILE A 500 19.21 -7.27 13.52
C ILE A 500 17.96 -7.83 12.87
N ALA A 501 17.38 -8.86 13.47
CA ALA A 501 16.19 -9.54 12.98
C ALA A 501 16.37 -10.15 11.57
N VAL A 502 17.49 -10.85 11.37
CA VAL A 502 17.89 -11.43 10.07
C VAL A 502 18.06 -12.95 10.16
N ILE A 503 18.87 -13.43 11.10
CA ILE A 503 19.30 -14.84 11.14
C ILE A 503 18.12 -15.84 11.29
N HIS A 504 17.02 -15.41 11.91
CA HIS A 504 15.81 -16.23 12.00
C HIS A 504 15.13 -16.49 10.65
N HIS A 505 15.57 -15.87 9.55
CA HIS A 505 15.06 -16.15 8.22
C HIS A 505 15.77 -17.33 7.53
N PHE A 506 16.87 -17.85 8.08
CA PHE A 506 17.55 -19.02 7.51
C PHE A 506 16.94 -20.32 8.01
N SER A 507 16.59 -21.17 7.06
CA SER A 507 15.68 -22.30 7.24
C SER A 507 16.28 -23.56 7.83
N THR A 508 17.61 -23.63 7.90
CA THR A 508 18.35 -24.73 8.50
C THR A 508 19.38 -24.21 9.50
N ALA A 509 19.75 -25.07 10.46
CA ALA A 509 20.74 -24.72 11.49
C ALA A 509 22.11 -24.42 10.86
N GLU A 510 22.47 -25.15 9.80
CA GLU A 510 23.71 -25.01 9.06
C GLU A 510 23.81 -23.64 8.39
N ARG A 511 22.71 -23.16 7.79
CA ARG A 511 22.65 -21.83 7.17
C ARG A 511 22.70 -20.72 8.22
N ARG A 512 22.02 -20.88 9.36
CA ARG A 512 22.12 -19.94 10.50
C ARG A 512 23.56 -19.84 11.03
N LEU A 513 24.23 -20.97 11.21
CA LEU A 513 25.64 -21.03 11.62
C LEU A 513 26.56 -20.42 10.57
N ALA A 514 26.30 -20.67 9.27
CA ALA A 514 27.07 -20.08 8.18
C ALA A 514 26.98 -18.54 8.16
N THR A 515 25.80 -17.95 8.43
CA THR A 515 25.66 -16.50 8.57
C THR A 515 26.48 -15.95 9.74
N ILE A 516 26.48 -16.62 10.90
CA ILE A 516 27.27 -16.17 12.06
C ILE A 516 28.77 -16.30 11.76
N ARG A 517 29.18 -17.37 11.08
CA ARG A 517 30.56 -17.54 10.60
C ARG A 517 30.97 -16.43 9.63
N GLU A 518 30.05 -16.01 8.77
CA GLU A 518 30.27 -14.90 7.85
C GLU A 518 30.43 -13.56 8.58
N LEU A 519 29.62 -13.29 9.61
CA LEU A 519 29.84 -12.13 10.50
C LEU A 519 31.23 -12.17 11.16
N ALA A 520 31.63 -13.32 11.68
CA ALA A 520 32.96 -13.51 12.26
C ALA A 520 34.08 -13.31 11.22
N ARG A 521 33.88 -13.69 9.96
CA ARG A 521 34.85 -13.47 8.87
C ARG A 521 35.09 -11.98 8.64
N LEU A 522 34.03 -11.16 8.63
CA LEU A 522 34.08 -9.72 8.38
C LEU A 522 34.83 -8.94 9.47
N LEU A 523 34.64 -9.34 10.72
CA LEU A 523 35.29 -8.70 11.86
C LEU A 523 36.82 -8.84 11.83
N ARG A 524 37.54 -7.78 12.20
CA ARG A 524 38.97 -7.86 12.58
C ARG A 524 39.12 -8.52 13.96
N PRO A 525 40.29 -9.07 14.34
CA PRO A 525 40.53 -9.53 15.71
C PRO A 525 40.21 -8.42 16.74
N GLY A 526 39.50 -8.76 17.81
CA GLY A 526 38.95 -7.83 18.80
C GLY A 526 37.71 -7.04 18.34
N GLY A 527 37.29 -7.18 17.08
CA GLY A 527 36.04 -6.59 16.58
C GLY A 527 34.81 -7.30 17.16
N THR A 528 33.67 -6.60 17.23
CA THR A 528 32.46 -7.13 17.89
C THR A 528 31.25 -7.19 16.96
N ALA A 529 30.42 -8.22 17.09
CA ALA A 529 29.12 -8.27 16.40
C ALA A 529 27.95 -8.32 17.38
N LEU A 530 26.90 -7.57 17.07
CA LEU A 530 25.63 -7.60 17.79
C LEU A 530 24.56 -8.31 16.95
N ILE A 531 24.01 -9.40 17.49
CA ILE A 531 23.00 -10.22 16.83
C ILE A 531 21.68 -10.14 17.61
N TYR A 532 20.57 -9.92 16.90
CA TYR A 532 19.21 -9.97 17.45
C TYR A 532 18.35 -10.96 16.65
N VAL A 533 17.75 -11.94 17.34
CA VAL A 533 16.82 -12.93 16.74
C VAL A 533 15.51 -13.00 17.53
N TRP A 534 14.41 -13.38 16.87
CA TRP A 534 13.11 -13.49 17.56
C TRP A 534 13.15 -14.64 18.56
N ALA A 535 12.67 -14.38 19.78
CA ALA A 535 12.56 -15.39 20.82
C ALA A 535 11.27 -16.20 20.68
N MET A 536 11.35 -17.50 20.98
CA MET A 536 10.18 -18.35 21.19
C MET A 536 9.40 -17.86 22.42
N GLU A 537 10.13 -17.46 23.47
CA GLU A 537 9.61 -16.93 24.72
C GLU A 537 9.22 -15.46 24.56
N GLN A 538 7.95 -15.20 24.24
CA GLN A 538 7.42 -13.83 24.16
C GLN A 538 6.97 -13.29 25.54
N GLU A 539 7.04 -14.10 26.58
CA GLU A 539 6.92 -13.73 27.99
C GLU A 539 8.16 -14.23 28.73
N TYR A 540 8.87 -13.33 29.39
CA TYR A 540 10.12 -13.66 30.09
C TYR A 540 10.13 -13.00 31.47
N LYS A 541 10.45 -13.77 32.52
CA LYS A 541 10.44 -13.32 33.93
C LYS A 541 9.13 -12.58 34.30
N ASN A 542 7.98 -13.17 33.95
CA ASN A 542 6.63 -12.62 34.16
C ASN A 542 6.38 -11.25 33.49
N GLN A 543 7.17 -10.90 32.47
CA GLN A 543 6.97 -9.70 31.66
C GLN A 543 6.71 -10.07 30.20
N LYS A 544 5.51 -9.73 29.73
CA LYS A 544 5.13 -9.86 28.31
C LYS A 544 5.92 -8.87 27.45
N SER A 545 6.40 -9.34 26.30
CA SER A 545 7.04 -8.52 25.28
C SER A 545 6.05 -7.54 24.65
N LYS A 546 6.57 -6.53 23.95
CA LYS A 546 5.73 -5.62 23.13
C LYS A 546 4.94 -6.36 22.04
N TYR A 547 5.36 -7.57 21.65
CA TYR A 547 4.65 -8.37 20.66
C TYR A 547 3.28 -8.84 21.18
N LEU A 548 3.22 -9.28 22.45
CA LEU A 548 1.99 -9.76 23.10
C LEU A 548 1.14 -8.65 23.73
N LYS A 549 1.71 -7.45 23.96
CA LYS A 549 0.97 -6.33 24.55
C LYS A 549 0.02 -5.70 23.53
N GLU A 550 -1.28 -5.77 23.79
CA GLU A 550 -2.27 -4.97 23.07
C GLU A 550 -1.96 -3.48 23.25
N LYS A 551 -2.20 -2.67 22.20
CA LYS A 551 -2.28 -1.21 22.36
C LYS A 551 -3.52 -0.92 23.20
N ASN A 552 -3.39 -0.93 24.52
CA ASN A 552 -4.34 -0.23 25.35
C ASN A 552 -4.20 1.25 25.03
N ASP A 553 -5.25 1.81 24.42
CA ASP A 553 -5.48 3.25 24.48
C ASP A 553 -5.33 3.69 25.92
N SER A 554 -4.56 4.75 26.11
CA SER A 554 -4.28 5.39 27.39
C SER A 554 -5.58 5.88 28.04
N LYS A 555 -6.28 5.00 28.74
CA LYS A 555 -7.34 5.26 29.72
C LYS A 555 -7.31 4.14 30.77
N ASN A 556 -6.30 4.17 31.63
CA ASN A 556 -6.34 3.64 33.00
C ASN A 556 -5.00 3.93 33.68
N LYS A 557 -4.73 5.22 33.88
CA LYS A 557 -3.98 5.68 35.05
C LYS A 557 -4.94 6.59 35.78
N ASP A 558 -5.77 5.98 36.62
CA ASP A 558 -6.46 6.59 37.77
C ASP A 558 -7.37 5.53 38.37
N LYS A 559 -6.79 4.77 39.31
CA LYS A 559 -7.43 4.01 40.40
C LYS A 559 -6.56 2.79 40.71
N GLU A 560 -5.60 3.00 41.60
CA GLU A 560 -5.39 2.12 42.76
C GLU A 560 -4.37 2.79 43.68
N MET A 561 -4.89 3.73 44.45
CA MET A 561 -4.29 4.14 45.71
C MET A 561 -5.41 3.96 46.75
N ASN A 562 -5.06 3.29 47.86
CA ASN A 562 -5.91 2.86 48.99
C ASN A 562 -6.79 1.63 48.79
N THR A 563 -6.38 0.51 49.36
CA THR A 563 -6.90 0.04 50.67
C THR A 563 -6.06 -1.13 51.16
N GLY A 564 -5.61 -1.03 52.41
CA GLY A 564 -4.92 -2.11 53.11
C GLY A 564 -5.88 -3.01 53.89
N THR A 565 -5.24 -3.99 54.53
CA THR A 565 -5.64 -4.81 55.70
C THR A 565 -6.25 -6.20 55.46
N THR A 566 -5.45 -7.20 55.86
CA THR A 566 -5.75 -8.46 56.58
C THR A 566 -6.61 -9.56 55.93
N GLN A 567 -6.01 -10.74 55.69
CA GLN A 567 -6.04 -11.88 56.62
C GLN A 567 -5.15 -13.05 56.17
N ARG A 568 -4.37 -13.59 57.12
CA ARG A 568 -3.68 -14.90 57.11
C ARG A 568 -4.63 -15.99 57.65
N PRO A 569 -4.35 -17.27 57.37
CA PRO A 569 -3.74 -18.17 58.39
C PRO A 569 -2.55 -18.97 57.78
N LEU A 570 -1.34 -19.09 58.37
CA LEU A 570 -0.86 -19.89 59.55
C LEU A 570 -1.33 -21.36 59.50
N SER A 571 -0.52 -22.42 59.64
CA SER A 571 0.90 -22.62 60.02
C SER A 571 1.27 -24.12 59.95
N ASP A 572 2.54 -24.45 59.64
CA ASP A 572 3.46 -25.37 60.40
C ASP A 572 4.77 -25.55 59.57
N GLN A 573 5.92 -24.97 59.93
CA GLN A 573 6.95 -25.38 60.94
C GLN A 573 7.44 -26.83 60.73
N GLY A 574 8.73 -27.17 60.55
CA GLY A 574 10.03 -26.51 60.70
C GLY A 574 11.17 -27.49 60.27
N PRO A 575 12.46 -27.29 60.63
CA PRO A 575 13.56 -27.15 59.66
C PRO A 575 14.69 -28.22 59.75
N VAL A 576 15.75 -28.14 58.92
CA VAL A 576 17.20 -28.16 59.29
C VAL A 576 18.16 -28.25 58.06
N ASN A 577 19.06 -27.27 57.98
CA ASN A 577 20.47 -27.18 57.53
C ASN A 577 21.07 -27.79 56.23
N SER A 578 21.62 -26.85 55.44
CA SER A 578 23.03 -26.65 55.05
C SER A 578 23.77 -27.52 54.00
N SER A 579 24.51 -26.77 53.19
CA SER A 579 25.84 -27.01 52.57
C SER A 579 25.97 -27.78 51.24
N GLN A 580 26.46 -27.01 50.27
CA GLN A 580 27.58 -27.27 49.35
C GLN A 580 27.47 -28.27 48.18
N ASP A 581 27.64 -27.66 47.00
CA ASP A 581 28.58 -28.01 45.93
C ASP A 581 28.55 -29.38 45.24
N SER A 582 28.61 -29.23 43.91
CA SER A 582 29.39 -30.03 42.95
C SER A 582 28.74 -31.24 42.26
N ALA A 583 29.03 -31.27 40.95
CA ALA A 583 29.05 -32.42 40.05
C ALA A 583 27.70 -33.02 39.60
N TRP A 584 27.25 -32.61 38.40
CA TRP A 584 26.79 -33.58 37.40
C TRP A 584 27.00 -33.07 35.97
N SER A 585 28.28 -32.83 35.65
CA SER A 585 28.77 -33.08 34.29
C SER A 585 29.06 -34.57 34.24
N ASP A 586 28.18 -35.34 33.58
CA ASP A 586 28.41 -36.70 33.04
C ASP A 586 27.05 -37.39 32.92
N GLN A 587 26.30 -37.10 31.84
CA GLN A 587 25.48 -38.07 31.09
C GLN A 587 24.71 -37.38 29.94
N LEU A 588 25.38 -36.91 28.88
CA LEU A 588 24.70 -36.70 27.59
C LEU A 588 25.68 -36.79 26.40
N LEU A 589 26.45 -37.87 26.37
CA LEU A 589 27.31 -38.23 25.25
C LEU A 589 27.40 -39.76 25.18
N LYS A 590 26.31 -40.36 24.70
CA LYS A 590 26.19 -41.71 24.13
C LYS A 590 24.72 -41.92 23.81
N ASP A 591 24.40 -41.94 22.51
CA ASP A 591 23.46 -42.88 21.90
C ASP A 591 23.38 -42.57 20.39
N LEU A 592 24.47 -42.92 19.71
CA LEU A 592 24.49 -43.21 18.28
C LEU A 592 24.81 -44.70 18.15
N LYS A 593 23.79 -45.54 17.97
CA LYS A 593 23.77 -46.72 17.09
C LYS A 593 22.48 -47.55 17.28
N ASP A 594 21.73 -47.61 16.17
CA ASP A 594 21.04 -48.77 15.60
C ASP A 594 20.01 -49.54 16.45
N GLU A 595 18.72 -49.29 16.21
CA GLU A 595 17.69 -50.34 16.26
C GLU A 595 16.62 -50.12 15.18
N SER A 596 16.36 -51.19 14.43
CA SER A 596 15.43 -51.27 13.30
C SER A 596 13.97 -51.52 13.73
N CYS A 597 13.07 -51.04 12.86
CA CYS A 597 11.70 -51.53 12.65
C CYS A 597 10.66 -51.35 13.78
N GLY A 598 9.89 -50.26 13.66
CA GLY A 598 8.60 -50.09 14.33
C GLY A 598 7.91 -48.85 13.78
N ALA A 599 7.03 -49.02 12.79
CA ALA A 599 6.28 -47.93 12.17
C ALA A 599 5.50 -47.12 13.23
N LYS A 600 5.94 -45.88 13.45
CA LYS A 600 5.21 -44.84 14.22
C LYS A 600 4.62 -43.81 13.25
N PRO A 601 3.53 -43.12 13.64
CA PRO A 601 2.65 -42.41 12.70
C PRO A 601 3.39 -41.24 12.05
N VAL A 602 3.12 -41.02 10.77
CA VAL A 602 3.65 -39.89 9.98
C VAL A 602 3.38 -38.58 10.73
N ALA A 603 4.42 -38.02 11.36
CA ALA A 603 4.37 -36.69 11.92
C ALA A 603 4.10 -35.71 10.78
N ASP A 604 3.18 -34.77 10.98
CA ASP A 604 2.74 -33.84 9.94
C ASP A 604 3.94 -33.00 9.47
N LEU A 605 4.50 -33.32 8.29
CA LEU A 605 5.73 -32.73 7.71
C LEU A 605 5.58 -31.25 7.30
N ARG A 606 4.58 -30.55 7.83
CA ARG A 606 4.11 -29.25 7.35
C ARG A 606 4.57 -28.12 8.27
N LEU A 607 4.96 -26.99 7.69
CA LEU A 607 5.26 -25.78 8.44
C LEU A 607 3.96 -25.15 8.96
N PRO A 608 3.81 -24.97 10.29
CA PRO A 608 2.63 -24.34 10.85
C PRO A 608 2.58 -22.85 10.52
N VAL A 609 1.37 -22.29 10.41
CA VAL A 609 1.16 -20.85 10.26
C VAL A 609 0.86 -20.23 11.62
N HIS A 610 1.65 -19.23 12.01
CA HIS A 610 1.48 -18.52 13.27
C HIS A 610 0.23 -17.63 13.27
N THR A 611 -0.46 -17.57 14.41
CA THR A 611 -1.50 -16.56 14.63
C THR A 611 -0.88 -15.33 15.27
N ASN A 612 -0.88 -14.19 14.57
CA ASN A 612 -0.25 -12.95 15.05
C ASN A 612 -0.69 -12.57 16.47
N ARG A 613 0.29 -12.15 17.29
CA ARG A 613 0.12 -11.74 18.71
C ARG A 613 -0.30 -12.87 19.65
N THR A 614 0.04 -14.11 19.31
CA THR A 614 -0.11 -15.26 20.22
C THR A 614 1.27 -15.80 20.59
N SER A 615 1.34 -16.68 21.59
CA SER A 615 2.58 -17.39 21.90
C SER A 615 2.98 -18.30 20.73
N PHE A 616 4.28 -18.49 20.54
CA PHE A 616 4.79 -19.43 19.56
C PHE A 616 4.62 -20.87 20.08
N HIS A 617 4.26 -21.79 19.18
CA HIS A 617 4.05 -23.22 19.49
C HIS A 617 4.97 -24.15 18.68
N SER A 618 5.75 -23.57 17.75
CA SER A 618 6.80 -24.24 16.96
C SER A 618 7.95 -23.25 16.74
N GLN A 619 9.19 -23.74 16.68
CA GLN A 619 10.37 -22.92 16.36
C GLN A 619 10.37 -22.52 14.89
N ASP A 620 10.08 -23.45 13.99
CA ASP A 620 9.97 -23.19 12.56
C ASP A 620 8.50 -22.99 12.18
N LEU A 621 8.19 -21.83 11.61
CA LEU A 621 6.82 -21.47 11.27
C LEU A 621 6.72 -20.34 10.23
N LEU A 622 5.53 -20.19 9.68
CA LEU A 622 5.17 -19.10 8.78
C LEU A 622 4.43 -17.99 9.54
N VAL A 623 5.01 -16.79 9.56
CA VAL A 623 4.44 -15.61 10.23
C VAL A 623 3.71 -14.73 9.21
N PRO A 624 2.38 -14.53 9.35
CA PRO A 624 1.60 -13.78 8.38
C PRO A 624 1.81 -12.26 8.51
N TRP A 625 1.99 -11.58 7.38
CA TRP A 625 2.16 -10.14 7.25
C TRP A 625 0.99 -9.56 6.49
N HIS A 626 0.25 -8.66 7.14
CA HIS A 626 -0.97 -8.08 6.58
C HIS A 626 -0.64 -6.67 6.09
N LEU A 627 -0.83 -6.40 4.79
CA LEU A 627 -0.76 -5.04 4.26
C LEU A 627 -2.01 -4.28 4.74
N LYS A 628 -1.87 -3.35 5.69
CA LYS A 628 -3.00 -2.47 6.05
C LYS A 628 -3.04 -1.31 5.05
N GLY A 629 -4.18 -1.13 4.37
CA GLY A 629 -4.43 0.07 3.57
C GLY A 629 -4.21 1.33 4.41
N GLY A 630 -3.42 2.27 3.90
CA GLY A 630 -3.00 3.46 4.66
C GLY A 630 -4.18 4.24 5.23
N THR A 631 -4.25 4.34 6.55
CA THR A 631 -5.21 5.21 7.25
C THR A 631 -4.87 6.68 6.99
N LYS A 632 -5.78 7.39 6.32
CA LYS A 632 -5.81 8.86 6.28
C LYS A 632 -5.78 9.41 7.71
N LYS A 633 -4.92 10.40 7.95
CA LYS A 633 -4.95 11.23 9.17
C LYS A 633 -6.35 11.85 9.31
N LYS A 634 -7.04 11.59 10.42
CA LYS A 634 -8.25 12.31 10.84
C LYS A 634 -7.82 13.60 11.53
N GLU A 635 -8.11 14.74 10.92
CA GLU A 635 -8.33 16.01 11.61
C GLU A 635 -9.84 16.21 11.75
N GLY A 636 -10.29 16.70 12.92
CA GLY A 636 -11.62 17.29 13.12
C GLY A 636 -12.69 16.38 13.73
N SER A 637 -12.95 16.59 15.02
CA SER A 637 -14.07 16.08 15.83
C SER A 637 -15.40 16.75 15.48
N VAL A 638 -16.49 15.98 15.36
CA VAL A 638 -17.86 16.40 15.74
C VAL A 638 -18.63 15.18 16.26
N ASP A 639 -19.49 15.44 17.24
CA ASP A 639 -20.08 14.57 18.25
C ASP A 639 -20.97 13.39 17.83
N THR A 640 -21.01 12.47 18.79
CA THR A 640 -21.66 11.16 18.93
C THR A 640 -23.19 11.21 18.93
N VAL A 641 -23.84 10.22 18.29
CA VAL A 641 -25.09 9.61 18.77
C VAL A 641 -24.93 8.09 18.73
N LEU A 642 -25.10 7.45 19.89
CA LEU A 642 -25.00 6.00 20.13
C LEU A 642 -26.36 5.32 20.00
N VAL A 643 -26.43 4.17 19.34
CA VAL A 643 -27.39 3.08 19.62
C VAL A 643 -26.68 1.72 19.46
N PRO A 644 -26.89 0.73 20.34
CA PRO A 644 -26.11 -0.50 20.42
C PRO A 644 -26.77 -1.71 19.73
N GLY A 645 -25.97 -2.64 19.22
CA GLY A 645 -26.46 -3.96 18.75
C GLY A 645 -25.47 -4.63 17.80
N GLY A 646 -24.81 -5.68 18.27
CA GLY A 646 -23.72 -6.35 17.56
C GLY A 646 -24.15 -7.23 16.38
N SER A 647 -23.24 -7.37 15.41
CA SER A 647 -22.95 -8.62 14.72
C SER A 647 -21.52 -8.55 14.16
N LYS A 648 -20.80 -9.66 14.25
CA LYS A 648 -19.35 -9.78 13.99
C LYS A 648 -19.00 -9.39 12.55
N GLU A 649 -18.26 -8.29 12.39
CA GLU A 649 -17.69 -7.83 11.12
C GLU A 649 -16.68 -8.84 10.54
N SER A 650 -17.00 -9.43 9.38
CA SER A 650 -16.08 -10.25 8.60
C SER A 650 -15.11 -9.38 7.78
N GLN A 651 -13.85 -9.36 8.21
CA GLN A 651 -12.76 -8.62 7.58
C GLN A 651 -12.37 -9.23 6.20
N GLU A 652 -12.72 -8.62 5.05
CA GLU A 652 -11.97 -8.79 3.78
C GLU A 652 -10.47 -8.73 4.04
N LEU A 653 -9.79 -9.78 3.61
CA LEU A 653 -8.38 -10.03 3.81
C LEU A 653 -7.58 -9.13 2.86
N SER A 654 -6.78 -8.23 3.42
CA SER A 654 -5.64 -7.72 2.68
C SER A 654 -4.73 -8.87 2.28
N PRO A 655 -3.97 -8.78 1.17
CA PRO A 655 -3.02 -9.83 0.82
C PRO A 655 -2.12 -10.13 2.02
N VAL A 656 -2.19 -11.37 2.49
CA VAL A 656 -1.41 -11.87 3.63
C VAL A 656 -0.20 -12.59 3.08
N PHE A 657 0.97 -12.02 3.33
CA PHE A 657 2.24 -12.65 2.97
C PHE A 657 2.71 -13.53 4.11
N HIS A 658 3.13 -14.75 3.82
CA HIS A 658 3.67 -15.66 4.83
C HIS A 658 5.18 -15.58 4.83
N ARG A 659 5.78 -15.26 5.97
CA ARG A 659 7.22 -15.16 6.11
C ARG A 659 7.77 -16.32 6.91
N TYR A 660 8.79 -16.99 6.43
CA TYR A 660 9.45 -18.03 7.22
C TYR A 660 10.26 -17.40 8.37
N TYR A 661 10.10 -17.98 9.56
CA TYR A 661 10.83 -17.66 10.77
C TYR A 661 11.26 -18.95 11.48
N HIS A 662 12.49 -18.94 11.99
CA HIS A 662 12.96 -19.79 13.06
C HIS A 662 13.04 -18.95 14.34
N VAL A 663 12.11 -19.14 15.28
CA VAL A 663 12.15 -18.47 16.59
C VAL A 663 13.03 -19.25 17.57
N PHE A 664 13.97 -18.55 18.18
CA PHE A 664 15.03 -19.15 19.00
C PHE A 664 14.56 -19.39 20.42
N CYS A 665 14.91 -20.53 20.99
CA CYS A 665 14.72 -20.80 22.42
C CYS A 665 15.84 -20.16 23.27
N GLU A 666 15.59 -20.02 24.58
CA GLU A 666 16.60 -19.55 25.54
C GLU A 666 17.90 -20.35 25.41
N GLY A 667 19.03 -19.64 25.28
CA GLY A 667 20.36 -20.24 25.16
C GLY A 667 20.73 -20.78 23.78
N GLU A 668 19.78 -20.91 22.85
CA GLU A 668 20.06 -21.49 21.52
C GLU A 668 21.06 -20.64 20.72
N LEU A 669 20.79 -19.33 20.57
CA LEU A 669 21.69 -18.43 19.82
C LEU A 669 23.10 -18.41 20.42
N GLU A 670 23.20 -18.43 21.75
CA GLU A 670 24.47 -18.44 22.48
C GLU A 670 25.25 -19.74 22.24
N ALA A 671 24.57 -20.89 22.24
CA ALA A 671 25.17 -22.18 21.92
C ALA A 671 25.70 -22.22 20.47
N VAL A 672 24.93 -21.70 19.51
CA VAL A 672 25.36 -21.62 18.11
C VAL A 672 26.61 -20.73 17.99
N CYS A 673 26.63 -19.57 18.65
CA CYS A 673 27.80 -18.69 18.66
C CYS A 673 29.03 -19.36 19.31
N ARG A 674 28.86 -20.11 20.40
CA ARG A 674 29.95 -20.84 21.08
C ARG A 674 30.53 -22.00 20.29
N SER A 675 29.81 -22.53 19.30
CA SER A 675 30.32 -23.59 18.43
C SER A 675 31.44 -23.13 17.48
N LEU A 676 31.70 -21.83 17.40
CA LEU A 676 32.75 -21.24 16.57
C LEU A 676 33.98 -20.93 17.43
N ASP A 677 35.09 -21.63 17.18
CA ASP A 677 36.34 -21.46 17.93
C ASP A 677 37.00 -20.08 17.75
N CYS A 678 36.60 -19.33 16.72
CA CYS A 678 37.18 -18.02 16.38
C CYS A 678 36.47 -16.81 17.02
N VAL A 679 35.47 -17.05 17.88
CA VAL A 679 34.73 -15.98 18.55
C VAL A 679 34.53 -16.29 20.03
N ARG A 680 34.35 -15.24 20.83
CA ARG A 680 33.99 -15.29 22.24
C ARG A 680 32.68 -14.55 22.46
N VAL A 681 31.71 -15.20 23.11
CA VAL A 681 30.47 -14.54 23.53
C VAL A 681 30.79 -13.63 24.72
N GLN A 682 30.65 -12.32 24.54
CA GLN A 682 30.84 -11.34 25.62
C GLN A 682 29.57 -11.18 26.48
N LYS A 683 28.39 -11.16 25.83
CA LYS A 683 27.12 -10.92 26.50
C LYS A 683 26.00 -11.65 25.77
N SER A 684 25.13 -12.30 26.52
CA SER A 684 23.87 -12.91 26.05
C SER A 684 22.73 -12.39 26.93
N TYR A 685 21.63 -11.93 26.31
CA TYR A 685 20.52 -11.32 27.04
C TYR A 685 19.21 -11.34 26.25
N TYR A 686 18.10 -11.15 26.97
CA TYR A 686 16.76 -11.00 26.41
C TYR A 686 16.36 -9.53 26.27
N ASP A 687 15.81 -9.13 25.12
CA ASP A 687 15.30 -7.77 24.88
C ASP A 687 13.96 -7.78 24.13
N GLN A 688 12.86 -7.57 24.88
CA GLN A 688 11.51 -7.33 24.35
C GLN A 688 11.05 -8.35 23.30
N GLY A 689 11.22 -9.65 23.57
CA GLY A 689 10.83 -10.74 22.67
C GLY A 689 11.91 -11.17 21.69
N ASN A 690 13.17 -10.82 21.97
CA ASN A 690 14.33 -11.20 21.16
C ASN A 690 15.44 -11.75 22.07
N TRP A 691 16.14 -12.76 21.56
CA TRP A 691 17.43 -13.20 22.11
C TRP A 691 18.55 -12.46 21.42
N CYS A 692 19.50 -11.97 22.21
CA CYS A 692 20.55 -11.07 21.76
C CYS A 692 21.91 -11.55 22.23
N VAL A 693 22.89 -11.55 21.33
CA VAL A 693 24.28 -11.91 21.63
C VAL A 693 25.21 -10.83 21.12
N ILE A 694 26.17 -10.43 21.96
CA ILE A 694 27.37 -9.69 21.57
C ILE A 694 28.52 -10.69 21.55
N LEU A 695 29.11 -10.89 20.38
CA LEU A 695 30.31 -11.70 20.20
C LEU A 695 31.51 -10.83 19.85
N GLU A 696 32.70 -11.28 20.20
CA GLU A 696 33.98 -10.68 19.87
C GLU A 696 34.79 -11.69 19.07
N LYS A 697 35.47 -11.24 18.01
CA LYS A 697 36.41 -12.10 17.28
C LYS A 697 37.72 -12.23 18.03
N LEU A 698 38.21 -13.45 18.18
CA LEU A 698 39.48 -13.76 18.85
C LEU A 698 40.71 -13.37 18.01
#